data_AF-A0A1V2QJ26-F1
#
_entry.id   AF-A0A1V2QJ26-F1
#
_cell.length_a   1.000
_cell.length_b   1.000
_cell.length_c   1.000
_cell.angle_alpha   90.00
_cell.angle_beta   90.00
_cell.angle_gamma   90.00
#
_symmetry.space_group_name_H-M   'P 1'
#
loop_
_entity.id
_entity.type
_entity.pdbx_description
1 polymer ?
#
loop_
_entity_poly.entity_id
_entity_poly.type
_entity_poly.pdbx_seq_one_letter_code
_entity_poly.pdbx_strand_id
1 'polypeptide(L)'
;MGVNHFTLGFGFPGNGTDALAGSGMVPHGAFASPPGRSLRFFDGANSQRAGAYDIAVKNQDAQRPEQITHVVASKAPAMGDSFDGSALWLGHSRFRNGGAPPVGSDSPPVTGTPASGTAGPAETGTDVRAEDSRLLAIPVQTNQVTTRNLLVSAQVYTPSHAGTSLYGIRPQPYLAREGGGSQWGLTDVGGLGAHQVNLSGVLDQWALLQVRADITTNGGTLPDPSDDTGRARFRYFLNGDQVGSAVDVDFRPGTMRDPRNTGPVLFSPGFGLMRGWQGDAPEVFLDDIAVDSIVQPGGAFRITSPAPGATIGGPTVLRVSGATGTVEYLLNGKPMYADGELIPPRPGPVHDLRWQTANWYNGTVTVEAVMRDSSGQVTGRTAAVPFKIANETPGIGMSDVTLVSPDPATTLSGDKVPWTVRTDHTIGQGQNHIWHFYVDGKYLTQVFAGGNEFTYLLDTTKLRNGKHELFFVLELEDSELKPFRALGAAQVTVNVDNGHTLMDLRSQYKDVFLIPQETQQLQASQVYTDGASTDVSASFSSSDPAVASVSPSGLITAHKPGFADVTATHNGLSTVTQVTVRDRHDAPHFTKNGKIVTEYQPGSTFMRTMFRLDAAEITSPRNPGLGKLAQQAGVNTMTTGFYQNPLHNGGVRDFDLWAQSMRKFHDKISEVASDNNMSLYLTGDDIAQTKAAMADSVCSGPKCAQPTSQAKIQYAVNWAATTGRTIGIDMVDEVTGWWGDTPTPTDKRWETSKPPVADGAFADLMKIMGPAKTRPRITWSVTGIAKVDAVRNWTGNPAFSDYNGIYHDIPTTRTTYPSGISTYEYIQGIDVGTIGRRDAFLRNTPSILLVGTGGAFYTKRGPGNHYTAGQDLLQRSGVRPASVAAGIAYAAIRGMSGVRAYEFDSTFWKDHRATAAVGTPDLETGAAPNGVGAARWRAMSDAFNVVAGLEPYLLQPQANAIDLGDSVRTGAKRGPTGNALIAVNISEVPQQVNPSLTQYQTGKPITRTRLVGDSKVISETIPANAAESLTLEPGEAVFWTFPR
;
A
#
# COMPACT_ATOMS: atom_id res chain seq x y z
N MET A 1 35.13 -14.63 -13.03
CA MET A 1 34.62 -16.01 -12.95
C MET A 1 35.34 -16.69 -11.81
N GLY A 2 34.61 -17.11 -10.80
CA GLY A 2 35.08 -17.89 -9.67
C GLY A 2 33.84 -18.47 -9.02
N VAL A 3 33.60 -19.76 -9.22
CA VAL A 3 32.53 -20.48 -8.52
C VAL A 3 33.09 -20.77 -7.14
N ASN A 4 32.61 -20.10 -6.10
CA ASN A 4 32.95 -20.51 -4.75
C ASN A 4 31.95 -21.59 -4.33
N HIS A 5 32.44 -22.81 -4.23
CA HIS A 5 31.72 -23.94 -3.65
C HIS A 5 31.87 -23.88 -2.13
N PHE A 6 30.77 -23.92 -1.39
CA PHE A 6 30.79 -23.98 0.07
C PHE A 6 29.99 -25.19 0.53
N THR A 7 30.68 -26.20 1.04
CA THR A 7 30.10 -27.42 1.58
C THR A 7 30.23 -27.37 3.11
N LEU A 8 29.12 -27.37 3.83
CA LEU A 8 29.08 -27.62 5.27
C LEU A 8 28.78 -29.12 5.44
N GLY A 9 29.82 -29.93 5.62
CA GLY A 9 29.69 -31.38 5.73
C GLY A 9 29.55 -31.86 7.17
N PHE A 10 28.62 -32.79 7.40
CA PHE A 10 28.53 -33.59 8.62
C PHE A 10 28.73 -35.06 8.25
N GLY A 11 29.64 -35.79 8.92
CA GLY A 11 29.88 -37.23 8.66
C GLY A 11 30.55 -37.54 7.31
N PHE A 12 31.25 -38.67 7.18
CA PHE A 12 32.22 -38.87 6.09
C PHE A 12 31.63 -39.29 4.73
N PRO A 13 32.05 -38.61 3.65
CA PRO A 13 32.45 -39.21 2.39
C PRO A 13 33.98 -39.36 2.35
N GLY A 14 34.47 -40.59 2.18
CA GLY A 14 35.90 -40.86 2.03
C GLY A 14 36.42 -40.46 0.65
N ASN A 15 37.17 -39.35 0.56
CA ASN A 15 38.41 -39.19 -0.21
C ASN A 15 38.87 -37.72 -0.32
N GLY A 16 39.29 -37.10 0.79
CA GLY A 16 39.99 -35.81 0.79
C GLY A 16 40.62 -35.50 2.14
N THR A 17 41.95 -35.56 2.22
CA THR A 17 42.73 -35.72 3.46
C THR A 17 43.14 -34.43 4.21
N ASP A 18 42.48 -33.28 4.09
CA ASP A 18 43.05 -32.01 4.61
C ASP A 18 42.19 -31.13 5.54
N ALA A 19 41.15 -31.63 6.22
CA ALA A 19 40.23 -30.73 6.97
C ALA A 19 40.23 -30.78 8.51
N LEU A 20 40.94 -31.67 9.21
CA LEU A 20 40.85 -31.74 10.69
C LEU A 20 42.14 -32.08 11.45
N ALA A 21 43.30 -32.10 10.80
CA ALA A 21 44.57 -32.28 11.51
C ALA A 21 44.96 -31.00 12.26
N GLY A 22 44.65 -30.93 13.56
CA GLY A 22 45.02 -29.83 14.46
C GLY A 22 43.94 -29.37 15.43
N SER A 23 42.69 -29.85 15.28
CA SER A 23 41.55 -29.47 16.14
C SER A 23 41.44 -30.25 17.46
N GLY A 24 42.34 -31.22 17.69
CA GLY A 24 42.26 -32.14 18.84
C GLY A 24 41.17 -33.22 18.73
N MET A 25 40.55 -33.39 17.55
CA MET A 25 39.50 -34.39 17.32
C MET A 25 40.08 -35.73 16.82
N VAL A 26 39.44 -36.86 17.21
CA VAL A 26 39.78 -38.23 16.75
C VAL A 26 38.58 -38.83 15.98
N PRO A 27 38.77 -39.52 14.84
CA PRO A 27 37.67 -40.10 14.05
C PRO A 27 36.87 -41.19 14.79
N HIS A 28 35.55 -41.24 14.56
CA HIS A 28 34.66 -42.33 14.98
C HIS A 28 34.60 -43.41 13.90
N GLY A 29 34.86 -44.67 14.28
CA GLY A 29 34.65 -45.83 13.43
C GLY A 29 33.37 -46.55 13.85
N ALA A 30 32.34 -46.52 13.00
CA ALA A 30 31.01 -47.08 13.28
C ALA A 30 30.96 -48.60 13.57
N PHE A 31 32.09 -49.32 13.50
CA PHE A 31 32.16 -50.76 13.77
C PHE A 31 33.38 -51.22 14.59
N ALA A 32 34.03 -50.33 15.36
CA ALA A 32 35.07 -50.76 16.30
C ALA A 32 34.45 -51.15 17.65
N SER A 33 34.79 -52.35 18.14
CA SER A 33 34.46 -52.81 19.49
C SER A 33 35.45 -52.20 20.50
N PRO A 34 35.02 -51.60 21.62
CA PRO A 34 33.65 -51.53 22.15
C PRO A 34 32.85 -50.32 21.65
N PRO A 35 31.49 -50.36 21.73
CA PRO A 35 30.59 -49.37 21.14
C PRO A 35 30.73 -48.00 21.83
N GLY A 36 31.39 -47.06 21.15
CA GLY A 36 31.47 -45.66 21.53
C GLY A 36 30.25 -44.87 21.01
N ARG A 37 29.55 -44.20 21.93
CA ARG A 37 28.33 -43.40 21.71
C ARG A 37 28.51 -42.31 20.65
N SER A 38 27.47 -42.05 19.87
CA SER A 38 27.36 -40.88 18.99
C SER A 38 27.56 -39.59 19.78
N LEU A 39 28.30 -38.64 19.21
CA LEU A 39 28.50 -37.30 19.80
C LEU A 39 27.19 -36.51 19.75
N ARG A 40 26.42 -36.51 20.84
CA ARG A 40 25.47 -35.45 21.17
C ARG A 40 26.02 -34.67 22.37
N PHE A 41 25.94 -33.35 22.35
CA PHE A 41 26.26 -32.54 23.53
C PHE A 41 25.14 -32.68 24.56
N PHE A 42 25.28 -33.68 25.43
CA PHE A 42 24.44 -33.83 26.62
C PHE A 42 25.00 -32.95 27.74
N ASP A 43 24.14 -32.47 28.65
CA ASP A 43 24.67 -32.02 29.93
C ASP A 43 25.31 -33.21 30.67
N GLY A 44 26.12 -32.96 31.71
CA GLY A 44 26.82 -34.00 32.47
C GLY A 44 25.92 -35.09 33.11
N ALA A 45 24.61 -35.06 32.86
CA ALA A 45 23.60 -36.04 33.26
C ALA A 45 22.98 -36.82 32.07
N ASN A 46 23.58 -36.82 30.86
CA ASN A 46 23.09 -37.59 29.69
C ASN A 46 21.68 -37.19 29.19
N SER A 47 21.26 -35.93 29.40
CA SER A 47 19.99 -35.41 28.86
C SER A 47 20.22 -34.15 28.00
N GLN A 48 19.51 -34.02 26.88
CA GLN A 48 19.45 -32.73 26.15
C GLN A 48 18.61 -31.76 27.01
N ARG A 49 19.09 -30.54 27.26
CA ARG A 49 18.24 -29.50 27.88
C ARG A 49 17.08 -29.11 26.95
N ALA A 50 15.90 -28.89 27.51
CA ALA A 50 14.75 -28.41 26.74
C ALA A 50 15.08 -27.04 26.11
N GLY A 51 14.96 -26.92 24.78
CA GLY A 51 15.23 -25.68 24.05
C GLY A 51 16.68 -25.48 23.57
N ALA A 52 17.52 -26.52 23.55
CA ALA A 52 18.80 -26.48 22.86
C ALA A 52 18.62 -26.77 21.36
N TYR A 53 19.19 -25.91 20.50
CA TYR A 53 19.28 -26.06 19.04
C TYR A 53 20.77 -26.08 18.68
N ASP A 54 21.18 -27.00 17.80
CA ASP A 54 22.52 -26.96 17.22
C ASP A 54 22.55 -25.95 16.07
N ILE A 55 23.50 -25.01 16.11
CA ILE A 55 23.60 -23.92 15.15
C ILE A 55 25.05 -23.84 14.64
N ALA A 56 25.21 -23.83 13.33
CA ALA A 56 26.48 -23.53 12.67
C ALA A 56 26.54 -22.04 12.26
N VAL A 57 27.63 -21.36 12.59
CA VAL A 57 27.89 -19.95 12.22
C VAL A 57 29.28 -19.85 11.60
N LYS A 58 29.45 -18.95 10.63
CA LYS A 58 30.74 -18.58 10.04
C LYS A 58 31.35 -17.38 10.79
N ASN A 59 32.62 -17.49 11.19
CA ASN A 59 33.43 -16.38 11.71
C ASN A 59 34.46 -15.93 10.65
N GLN A 60 34.91 -14.68 10.69
CA GLN A 60 35.95 -14.13 9.79
C GLN A 60 37.32 -14.80 10.00
N ASP A 61 37.56 -15.39 11.17
CA ASP A 61 38.83 -16.03 11.50
C ASP A 61 38.74 -17.56 11.33
N ALA A 62 39.32 -18.08 10.25
CA ALA A 62 39.25 -19.49 9.84
C ALA A 62 39.85 -20.48 10.86
N GLN A 63 40.46 -19.99 11.95
CA GLN A 63 41.17 -20.80 12.94
C GLN A 63 40.40 -21.07 14.24
N ARG A 64 39.21 -20.48 14.46
CA ARG A 64 38.38 -20.75 15.66
C ARG A 64 36.88 -20.69 15.34
N PRO A 65 36.22 -21.82 15.00
CA PRO A 65 34.77 -21.86 15.00
C PRO A 65 34.26 -21.75 16.45
N GLU A 66 33.59 -20.66 16.79
CA GLU A 66 32.82 -20.59 18.05
C GLU A 66 31.50 -21.32 17.87
N GLN A 67 31.22 -22.27 18.77
CA GLN A 67 29.94 -22.95 18.85
C GLN A 67 28.98 -22.11 19.69
N ILE A 68 27.86 -21.66 19.11
CA ILE A 68 26.76 -21.05 19.86
C ILE A 68 25.90 -22.19 20.43
N THR A 69 26.07 -22.48 21.72
CA THR A 69 25.37 -23.59 22.42
C THR A 69 24.01 -23.18 23.00
N HIS A 70 23.59 -21.92 22.85
CA HIS A 70 22.32 -21.41 23.36
C HIS A 70 21.67 -20.40 22.41
N VAL A 71 20.62 -20.81 21.70
CA VAL A 71 19.68 -19.90 21.03
C VAL A 71 18.26 -20.24 21.46
N VAL A 72 17.49 -19.21 21.81
CA VAL A 72 16.07 -19.33 22.18
C VAL A 72 15.27 -19.17 20.88
N ALA A 73 14.20 -19.97 20.73
CA ALA A 73 13.36 -20.16 19.53
C ALA A 73 12.73 -18.90 18.88
N SER A 74 13.06 -17.70 19.36
CA SER A 74 12.43 -16.44 18.99
C SER A 74 13.37 -15.22 19.06
N LYS A 75 14.68 -15.41 19.25
CA LYS A 75 15.66 -14.30 19.27
C LYS A 75 16.83 -14.57 18.34
N ALA A 76 17.17 -13.58 17.51
CA ALA A 76 18.50 -13.50 16.92
C ALA A 76 19.54 -13.41 18.06
N PRO A 77 20.70 -14.11 17.96
CA PRO A 77 21.77 -13.93 18.94
C PRO A 77 22.23 -12.46 19.00
N ALA A 78 22.60 -11.98 20.19
CA ALA A 78 23.19 -10.66 20.35
C ALA A 78 24.57 -10.65 19.66
N MET A 79 24.72 -9.80 18.64
CA MET A 79 25.94 -9.70 17.83
C MET A 79 27.03 -8.95 18.58
N GLY A 80 27.88 -9.68 19.29
CA GLY A 80 29.22 -9.25 19.66
C GLY A 80 30.22 -10.12 18.89
N ASP A 81 31.04 -9.47 18.08
CA ASP A 81 32.11 -10.03 17.23
C ASP A 81 31.72 -10.61 15.85
N SER A 82 32.71 -10.53 14.95
CA SER A 82 32.64 -10.38 13.49
C SER A 82 31.90 -11.46 12.71
N PHE A 83 30.73 -11.10 12.18
CA PHE A 83 29.97 -11.87 11.21
C PHE A 83 30.19 -11.32 9.79
N ASP A 84 30.44 -12.19 8.79
CA ASP A 84 30.76 -11.76 7.41
C ASP A 84 29.53 -11.61 6.49
N GLY A 85 28.34 -11.78 7.04
CA GLY A 85 27.08 -11.67 6.31
C GLY A 85 26.61 -12.98 5.67
N SER A 86 27.23 -14.13 5.91
CA SER A 86 26.79 -15.44 5.38
C SER A 86 26.49 -16.49 6.47
N ALA A 87 25.21 -16.67 6.83
CA ALA A 87 24.78 -17.83 7.62
C ALA A 87 23.36 -18.27 7.27
N LEU A 88 23.20 -19.57 7.08
CA LEU A 88 21.92 -20.24 7.12
C LEU A 88 21.79 -20.89 8.49
N TRP A 89 20.77 -20.50 9.25
CA TRP A 89 20.53 -21.05 10.59
C TRP A 89 19.53 -22.19 10.47
N LEU A 90 19.95 -23.37 10.89
CA LEU A 90 19.13 -24.58 10.83
C LEU A 90 18.82 -25.04 12.25
N GLY A 91 17.56 -24.86 12.66
CA GLY A 91 17.05 -25.44 13.90
C GLY A 91 16.40 -26.79 13.60
N HIS A 92 16.94 -27.87 14.14
CA HIS A 92 16.25 -29.16 14.14
C HIS A 92 15.23 -29.19 15.27
N SER A 93 14.00 -29.64 15.00
CA SER A 93 12.95 -29.66 16.00
C SER A 93 13.20 -30.74 17.07
N ARG A 94 13.12 -30.35 18.35
CA ARG A 94 12.93 -31.29 19.45
C ARG A 94 11.42 -31.53 19.62
N PHE A 95 10.98 -32.77 19.43
CA PHE A 95 9.63 -33.19 19.81
C PHE A 95 9.60 -33.33 21.35
N ARG A 96 8.59 -32.74 22.01
CA ARG A 96 8.44 -32.77 23.47
C ARG A 96 7.64 -33.97 23.96
N ASN A 97 8.00 -34.41 25.16
CA ASN A 97 7.32 -35.42 25.96
C ASN A 97 6.00 -34.85 26.51
N GLY A 98 4.88 -35.57 26.35
CA GLY A 98 3.57 -35.11 26.82
C GLY A 98 2.47 -36.16 26.72
N GLY A 99 2.21 -36.86 27.82
CA GLY A 99 0.86 -37.22 28.27
C GLY A 99 0.22 -38.51 27.74
N ALA A 100 0.70 -39.67 28.17
CA ALA A 100 -0.15 -40.87 28.28
C ALA A 100 -0.10 -41.41 29.72
N PRO A 101 -1.23 -41.78 30.35
CA PRO A 101 -1.24 -42.32 31.71
C PRO A 101 -0.58 -43.72 31.76
N PRO A 102 -0.15 -44.20 32.94
CA PRO A 102 0.73 -45.36 33.07
C PRO A 102 0.12 -46.74 32.74
N VAL A 103 -1.16 -46.85 32.39
CA VAL A 103 -1.81 -48.16 32.12
C VAL A 103 -3.01 -48.04 31.17
N GLY A 104 -3.10 -49.01 30.24
CA GLY A 104 -3.89 -48.94 29.01
C GLY A 104 -5.37 -49.31 29.09
N SER A 105 -6.17 -48.53 29.83
CA SER A 105 -7.63 -48.70 29.85
C SER A 105 -8.48 -47.44 29.62
N ASP A 106 -7.90 -46.25 29.38
CA ASP A 106 -8.68 -45.01 29.12
C ASP A 106 -8.23 -44.25 27.85
N SER A 107 -8.47 -44.82 26.66
CA SER A 107 -8.96 -44.11 25.44
C SER A 107 -8.96 -45.00 24.17
N PRO A 108 -10.12 -45.19 23.51
CA PRO A 108 -10.25 -45.03 22.05
C PRO A 108 -11.55 -44.26 21.66
N PRO A 109 -11.81 -43.82 20.40
CA PRO A 109 -10.98 -43.27 19.31
C PRO A 109 -11.52 -41.90 18.74
N VAL A 110 -10.93 -41.45 17.61
CA VAL A 110 -11.48 -40.64 16.49
C VAL A 110 -11.17 -39.14 16.41
N THR A 111 -10.35 -38.84 15.37
CA THR A 111 -10.17 -37.56 14.68
C THR A 111 -9.68 -36.45 15.59
N GLY A 112 -9.28 -35.30 15.03
CA GLY A 112 -9.44 -34.15 15.90
C GLY A 112 -10.87 -34.16 16.47
N THR A 113 -11.90 -34.27 15.66
CA THR A 113 -12.51 -33.00 15.24
C THR A 113 -11.79 -31.79 15.90
N PRO A 114 -12.11 -31.46 17.15
CA PRO A 114 -13.49 -31.37 17.57
C PRO A 114 -14.01 -30.16 16.76
N ALA A 115 -15.06 -30.17 15.97
CA ALA A 115 -16.35 -30.76 16.24
C ALA A 115 -17.26 -30.65 15.00
N SER A 116 -16.77 -30.41 13.77
CA SER A 116 -17.63 -29.98 12.64
C SER A 116 -17.67 -30.87 11.38
N GLY A 117 -16.76 -31.83 11.19
CA GLY A 117 -16.97 -33.04 10.37
C GLY A 117 -17.25 -32.96 8.85
N THR A 118 -16.22 -32.79 7.98
CA THR A 118 -15.99 -33.32 6.57
C THR A 118 -15.19 -32.32 5.69
N ALA A 119 -14.45 -32.62 4.59
CA ALA A 119 -13.51 -33.69 4.16
C ALA A 119 -12.63 -33.17 2.96
N GLY A 120 -11.31 -33.42 2.91
CA GLY A 120 -10.38 -33.13 1.78
C GLY A 120 -8.90 -33.42 2.12
N PRO A 121 -8.05 -33.99 1.22
CA PRO A 121 -7.04 -34.97 1.63
C PRO A 121 -5.68 -34.42 2.12
N ALA A 122 -5.38 -34.70 3.39
CA ALA A 122 -4.07 -35.16 3.88
C ALA A 122 -4.31 -36.53 4.57
N GLU A 123 -3.33 -37.43 4.68
CA GLU A 123 -3.48 -38.55 5.60
C GLU A 123 -3.56 -38.02 7.05
N THR A 124 -4.57 -38.50 7.76
CA THR A 124 -4.99 -38.06 9.10
C THR A 124 -3.91 -38.32 10.16
N GLY A 125 -3.51 -37.29 10.92
CA GLY A 125 -2.79 -37.45 12.20
C GLY A 125 -1.26 -37.34 12.19
N THR A 126 -0.63 -36.64 11.24
CA THR A 126 0.81 -36.37 11.36
C THR A 126 1.07 -35.18 12.28
N ASP A 127 1.08 -35.46 13.59
CA ASP A 127 1.48 -34.53 14.66
C ASP A 127 2.86 -34.88 15.29
N VAL A 128 3.55 -36.00 14.95
CA VAL A 128 4.67 -36.52 15.78
C VAL A 128 5.79 -37.30 15.05
N ARG A 129 6.95 -37.33 15.73
CA ARG A 129 8.21 -38.13 15.70
C ARG A 129 8.04 -39.65 15.54
N ALA A 130 9.14 -40.37 15.36
CA ALA A 130 9.21 -41.79 15.72
C ALA A 130 10.30 -42.11 16.77
N GLU A 131 10.05 -43.22 17.47
CA GLU A 131 10.72 -43.83 18.63
C GLU A 131 10.80 -45.34 18.33
N ASP A 132 11.83 -46.06 18.82
CA ASP A 132 12.17 -47.44 18.41
C ASP A 132 11.05 -48.47 18.64
N SER A 133 10.12 -48.18 19.56
CA SER A 133 8.97 -49.03 19.87
C SER A 133 7.84 -48.98 18.83
N ARG A 134 7.96 -48.17 17.75
CA ARG A 134 6.89 -47.88 16.79
C ARG A 134 7.21 -48.18 15.31
N LEU A 135 8.15 -49.08 15.03
CA LEU A 135 8.39 -49.61 13.68
C LEU A 135 7.10 -50.29 13.13
N LEU A 136 6.67 -49.96 11.91
CA LEU A 136 5.57 -50.65 11.23
C LEU A 136 6.11 -51.53 10.10
N ALA A 137 5.91 -52.85 10.20
CA ALA A 137 6.20 -53.79 9.13
C ALA A 137 5.22 -53.55 7.96
N ILE A 138 5.76 -53.43 6.74
CA ILE A 138 4.95 -53.31 5.52
C ILE A 138 5.02 -54.65 4.78
N PRO A 139 3.93 -55.42 4.69
CA PRO A 139 3.91 -56.65 3.92
C PRO A 139 3.86 -56.30 2.42
N VAL A 140 4.98 -56.45 1.72
CA VAL A 140 4.99 -56.41 0.25
C VAL A 140 4.38 -57.71 -0.26
N GLN A 141 3.29 -57.59 -1.02
CA GLN A 141 2.65 -58.70 -1.72
C GLN A 141 3.09 -58.68 -3.19
N THR A 142 3.45 -59.84 -3.72
CA THR A 142 3.80 -60.05 -5.13
C THR A 142 2.73 -59.44 -6.04
N ASN A 143 3.15 -58.60 -6.98
CA ASN A 143 2.27 -57.87 -7.92
C ASN A 143 1.27 -56.86 -7.29
N GLN A 144 1.52 -56.35 -6.08
CA GLN A 144 0.71 -55.30 -5.45
C GLN A 144 1.51 -54.01 -5.25
N VAL A 145 0.83 -52.87 -5.43
CA VAL A 145 1.38 -51.53 -5.23
C VAL A 145 1.13 -51.10 -3.79
N THR A 146 2.17 -50.67 -3.08
CA THR A 146 2.08 -50.10 -1.73
C THR A 146 2.53 -48.64 -1.74
N THR A 147 1.80 -47.73 -1.10
CA THR A 147 2.13 -46.29 -1.04
C THR A 147 2.25 -45.81 0.40
N ARG A 148 3.23 -44.93 0.70
CA ARG A 148 3.41 -44.25 1.99
C ARG A 148 3.95 -42.83 1.83
N ASN A 149 3.62 -41.93 2.76
CA ASN A 149 4.16 -40.56 2.79
C ASN A 149 5.11 -40.36 3.98
N LEU A 150 6.13 -39.52 3.80
CA LEU A 150 7.10 -39.08 4.81
C LEU A 150 7.13 -37.54 4.86
N LEU A 151 7.38 -36.96 6.03
CA LEU A 151 7.55 -35.52 6.24
C LEU A 151 8.80 -35.25 7.09
N VAL A 152 9.65 -34.35 6.62
CA VAL A 152 10.80 -33.79 7.35
C VAL A 152 10.59 -32.29 7.46
N SER A 153 10.87 -31.69 8.63
CA SER A 153 10.74 -30.25 8.84
C SER A 153 11.94 -29.66 9.56
N ALA A 154 12.41 -28.50 9.08
CA ALA A 154 13.48 -27.73 9.71
C ALA A 154 13.09 -26.24 9.74
N GLN A 155 13.48 -25.53 10.82
CA GLN A 155 13.41 -24.08 10.82
C GLN A 155 14.63 -23.52 10.09
N VAL A 156 14.37 -22.63 9.13
CA VAL A 156 15.39 -21.97 8.31
C VAL A 156 15.31 -20.46 8.51
N TYR A 157 16.44 -19.79 8.70
CA TYR A 157 16.53 -18.34 8.58
C TYR A 157 17.35 -18.00 7.34
N THR A 158 16.77 -17.22 6.43
CA THR A 158 17.38 -16.86 5.14
C THR A 158 17.75 -15.39 5.14
N PRO A 159 19.04 -15.03 5.32
CA PRO A 159 19.45 -13.65 5.17
C PRO A 159 19.32 -13.18 3.72
N SER A 160 18.98 -11.90 3.54
CA SER A 160 18.96 -11.26 2.24
C SER A 160 20.38 -11.16 1.66
N HIS A 161 20.55 -11.68 0.45
CA HIS A 161 21.81 -11.68 -0.29
C HIS A 161 21.63 -11.12 -1.71
N ALA A 162 22.63 -10.39 -2.19
CA ALA A 162 22.61 -9.80 -3.53
C ALA A 162 22.57 -10.89 -4.62
N GLY A 163 21.48 -10.93 -5.41
CA GLY A 163 21.34 -11.80 -6.58
C GLY A 163 20.99 -13.27 -6.28
N THR A 164 20.54 -13.58 -5.07
CA THR A 164 20.28 -14.97 -4.63
C THR A 164 18.87 -15.11 -4.07
N SER A 165 17.98 -15.72 -4.86
CA SER A 165 16.66 -16.17 -4.41
C SER A 165 16.53 -17.70 -4.44
N LEU A 166 17.43 -18.38 -5.14
CA LEU A 166 17.43 -19.83 -5.33
C LEU A 166 18.53 -20.47 -4.48
N TYR A 167 18.14 -21.42 -3.63
CA TYR A 167 19.02 -22.14 -2.73
C TYR A 167 19.06 -23.61 -3.13
N GLY A 168 20.27 -24.17 -3.26
CA GLY A 168 20.45 -25.60 -3.44
C GLY A 168 20.15 -26.34 -2.14
N ILE A 169 19.15 -27.22 -2.16
CA ILE A 169 18.82 -28.11 -1.06
C ILE A 169 19.08 -29.55 -1.53
N ARG A 170 19.91 -30.28 -0.77
CA ARG A 170 20.24 -31.68 -1.02
C ARG A 170 19.68 -32.55 0.11
N PRO A 171 18.47 -33.10 -0.01
CA PRO A 171 18.09 -34.20 0.85
C PRO A 171 18.96 -35.41 0.52
N GLN A 172 19.64 -35.99 1.52
CA GLN A 172 20.42 -37.22 1.36
C GLN A 172 19.73 -38.40 2.06
N PRO A 173 18.86 -39.15 1.36
CA PRO A 173 18.50 -40.49 1.79
C PRO A 173 19.66 -41.46 1.48
N TYR A 174 20.01 -42.34 2.42
CA TYR A 174 21.07 -43.34 2.23
C TYR A 174 20.50 -44.69 1.77
N LEU A 175 21.30 -45.46 1.00
CA LEU A 175 21.09 -46.88 0.72
C LEU A 175 22.20 -47.68 1.41
N ALA A 176 21.85 -48.65 2.26
CA ALA A 176 22.80 -49.56 2.88
C ALA A 176 22.47 -51.02 2.53
N ARG A 177 23.46 -51.89 2.41
CA ARG A 177 23.26 -53.35 2.46
C ARG A 177 23.89 -53.91 3.73
N GLU A 178 23.22 -54.86 4.36
CA GLU A 178 23.74 -55.53 5.55
C GLU A 178 25.03 -56.31 5.20
N GLY A 179 26.13 -56.05 5.91
CA GLY A 179 27.38 -56.84 5.82
C GLY A 179 28.41 -56.44 4.76
N GLY A 180 28.23 -55.35 4.01
CA GLY A 180 29.22 -54.87 3.02
C GLY A 180 29.67 -53.44 3.30
N GLY A 181 30.97 -53.24 3.55
CA GLY A 181 31.58 -51.95 3.91
C GLY A 181 31.61 -50.86 2.81
N SER A 182 30.73 -50.90 1.82
CA SER A 182 30.56 -49.84 0.81
C SER A 182 29.12 -49.33 0.85
N GLN A 183 28.92 -48.19 1.50
CA GLN A 183 27.68 -47.41 1.49
C GLN A 183 27.61 -46.68 0.14
N TRP A 184 26.57 -46.95 -0.64
CA TRP A 184 26.28 -46.18 -1.85
C TRP A 184 25.27 -45.11 -1.43
N GLY A 185 25.71 -43.87 -1.30
CA GLY A 185 24.76 -42.76 -1.21
C GLY A 185 23.92 -42.75 -2.49
N LEU A 186 22.72 -42.17 -2.45
CA LEU A 186 22.04 -41.68 -3.66
C LEU A 186 22.82 -40.49 -4.26
N THR A 187 24.14 -40.63 -4.42
CA THR A 187 25.11 -39.63 -4.88
C THR A 187 26.02 -40.17 -5.97
N ASP A 188 25.99 -41.47 -6.29
CA ASP A 188 26.54 -41.97 -7.56
C ASP A 188 25.68 -41.51 -8.73
N VAL A 189 26.25 -41.52 -9.94
CA VAL A 189 25.62 -41.02 -11.18
C VAL A 189 24.19 -41.59 -11.32
N GLY A 190 23.18 -40.79 -10.94
CA GLY A 190 21.77 -41.23 -10.77
C GLY A 190 21.08 -40.84 -9.45
N GLY A 191 21.80 -40.21 -8.51
CA GLY A 191 21.27 -39.66 -7.25
C GLY A 191 20.32 -38.45 -7.35
N LEU A 192 19.60 -38.11 -6.27
CA LEU A 192 18.62 -36.99 -6.23
C LEU A 192 19.21 -35.65 -6.71
N GLY A 193 20.50 -35.40 -6.47
CA GLY A 193 21.16 -34.17 -6.92
C GLY A 193 20.78 -32.93 -6.08
N ALA A 194 21.33 -31.76 -6.44
CA ALA A 194 20.96 -30.48 -5.84
C ALA A 194 19.64 -29.98 -6.42
N HIS A 195 18.68 -29.63 -5.57
CA HIS A 195 17.42 -29.02 -6.00
C HIS A 195 17.34 -27.56 -5.60
N GLN A 196 17.07 -26.69 -6.57
CA GLN A 196 16.92 -25.25 -6.36
C GLN A 196 15.54 -24.96 -5.77
N VAL A 197 15.50 -24.47 -4.54
CA VAL A 197 14.28 -23.98 -3.89
C VAL A 197 14.33 -22.46 -3.82
N ASN A 198 13.26 -21.79 -4.28
CA ASN A 198 13.16 -20.35 -4.17
C ASN A 198 12.74 -19.95 -2.75
N LEU A 199 13.60 -19.22 -2.05
CA LEU A 199 13.35 -18.72 -0.69
C LEU A 199 13.16 -17.18 -0.65
N SER A 200 12.94 -16.52 -1.79
CA SER A 200 12.75 -15.05 -1.84
C SER A 200 11.57 -14.55 -1.01
N GLY A 201 10.58 -15.40 -0.74
CA GLY A 201 9.42 -15.06 0.09
C GLY A 201 9.71 -14.96 1.59
N VAL A 202 10.89 -15.41 2.04
CA VAL A 202 11.27 -15.52 3.46
C VAL A 202 12.65 -14.93 3.76
N LEU A 203 13.07 -13.94 2.96
CA LEU A 203 14.30 -13.20 3.24
C LEU A 203 14.16 -12.39 4.54
N ASP A 204 15.23 -12.39 5.34
CA ASP A 204 15.37 -11.73 6.65
C ASP A 204 14.33 -12.15 7.70
N GLN A 205 13.74 -13.35 7.54
CA GLN A 205 12.81 -13.92 8.50
C GLN A 205 13.00 -15.43 8.67
N TRP A 206 12.53 -15.96 9.79
CA TRP A 206 12.46 -17.40 10.04
C TRP A 206 11.29 -18.01 9.27
N ALA A 207 11.49 -19.20 8.72
CA ALA A 207 10.47 -19.97 8.04
C ALA A 207 10.59 -21.46 8.32
N LEU A 208 9.49 -22.20 8.19
CA LEU A 208 9.46 -23.65 8.28
C LEU A 208 9.66 -24.23 6.88
N LEU A 209 10.80 -24.87 6.65
CA LEU A 209 11.02 -25.68 5.45
C LEU A 209 10.58 -27.12 5.73
N GLN A 210 9.70 -27.64 4.89
CA GLN A 210 9.22 -29.02 4.93
C GLN A 210 9.60 -29.76 3.64
N VAL A 211 10.12 -30.97 3.76
CA VAL A 211 10.30 -31.89 2.64
C VAL A 211 9.35 -33.06 2.85
N ARG A 212 8.44 -33.27 1.91
CA ARG A 212 7.49 -34.39 1.90
C ARG A 212 7.91 -35.39 0.83
N ALA A 213 7.88 -36.68 1.14
CA ALA A 213 8.19 -37.74 0.17
C ALA A 213 7.06 -38.76 0.10
N ASP A 214 6.51 -38.98 -1.10
CA ASP A 214 5.53 -40.04 -1.37
C ASP A 214 6.28 -41.23 -1.97
N ILE A 215 6.33 -42.36 -1.27
CA ILE A 215 7.00 -43.59 -1.70
C ILE A 215 5.95 -44.58 -2.18
N THR A 216 6.18 -45.12 -3.38
CA THR A 216 5.41 -46.19 -4.01
C THR A 216 6.35 -47.38 -4.24
N THR A 217 5.97 -48.57 -3.82
CA THR A 217 6.69 -49.80 -4.13
C THR A 217 5.76 -50.78 -4.84
N ASN A 218 6.31 -51.57 -5.76
CA ASN A 218 5.62 -52.62 -6.49
C ASN A 218 6.37 -53.92 -6.22
N GLY A 219 5.71 -54.89 -5.59
CA GLY A 219 6.27 -56.23 -5.44
C GLY A 219 6.48 -56.90 -6.81
N GLY A 220 7.66 -57.45 -7.04
CA GLY A 220 8.02 -58.22 -8.21
C GLY A 220 7.35 -59.58 -8.25
N THR A 221 7.62 -60.34 -9.31
CA THR A 221 7.08 -61.68 -9.56
C THR A 221 7.89 -62.79 -8.87
N LEU A 222 9.11 -62.49 -8.41
CA LEU A 222 9.98 -63.47 -7.78
C LEU A 222 9.77 -63.50 -6.25
N PRO A 223 10.06 -64.64 -5.58
CA PRO A 223 9.99 -64.76 -4.12
C PRO A 223 11.06 -63.95 -3.36
N ASP A 224 11.98 -63.33 -4.08
CA ASP A 224 13.09 -62.51 -3.59
C ASP A 224 12.96 -61.07 -4.13
N PRO A 225 13.65 -60.06 -3.57
CA PRO A 225 13.46 -58.67 -3.96
C PRO A 225 14.16 -58.32 -5.29
N SER A 226 14.57 -59.30 -6.10
CA SER A 226 15.43 -59.06 -7.27
C SER A 226 14.69 -58.45 -8.46
N ASP A 227 13.35 -58.51 -8.49
CA ASP A 227 12.52 -57.91 -9.53
C ASP A 227 11.49 -56.87 -9.02
N ASP A 228 11.60 -56.47 -7.75
CA ASP A 228 10.81 -55.37 -7.16
C ASP A 228 11.11 -54.02 -7.86
N THR A 229 10.08 -53.18 -7.99
CA THR A 229 10.22 -51.80 -8.53
C THR A 229 9.54 -50.78 -7.63
N GLY A 230 9.73 -49.48 -7.87
CA GLY A 230 9.01 -48.45 -7.11
C GLY A 230 9.32 -47.03 -7.58
N ARG A 231 8.81 -46.04 -6.86
CA ARG A 231 9.07 -44.60 -7.05
C ARG A 231 9.03 -43.85 -5.72
N ALA A 232 9.94 -42.91 -5.47
CA ALA A 232 9.80 -41.89 -4.42
C ALA A 232 9.62 -40.50 -5.04
N ARG A 233 8.60 -39.76 -4.63
CA ARG A 233 8.30 -38.39 -5.08
C ARG A 233 8.51 -37.39 -3.94
N PHE A 234 9.50 -36.51 -4.06
CA PHE A 234 9.79 -35.46 -3.08
C PHE A 234 9.12 -34.14 -3.46
N ARG A 235 8.62 -33.39 -2.46
CA ARG A 235 8.05 -32.05 -2.58
C ARG A 235 8.57 -31.16 -1.46
N TYR A 236 8.79 -29.88 -1.75
CA TYR A 236 9.30 -28.90 -0.79
C TYR A 236 8.19 -27.90 -0.46
N PHE A 237 8.06 -27.54 0.81
CA PHE A 237 7.10 -26.55 1.28
C PHE A 237 7.79 -25.56 2.21
N LEU A 238 7.36 -24.31 2.15
CA LEU A 238 7.85 -23.22 2.95
C LEU A 238 6.66 -22.57 3.65
N ASN A 239 6.65 -22.57 4.98
CA ASN A 239 5.48 -22.15 5.78
C ASN A 239 4.16 -22.80 5.37
N GLY A 240 4.23 -24.01 4.79
CA GLY A 240 3.07 -24.75 4.29
C GLY A 240 2.76 -24.58 2.80
N ASP A 241 3.35 -23.58 2.13
CA ASP A 241 3.20 -23.37 0.69
C ASP A 241 4.22 -24.18 -0.10
N GLN A 242 3.78 -24.94 -1.11
CA GLN A 242 4.71 -25.71 -1.92
C GLN A 242 5.62 -24.78 -2.73
N VAL A 243 6.93 -25.01 -2.67
CA VAL A 243 7.95 -24.24 -3.39
C VAL A 243 8.74 -25.15 -4.33
N GLY A 244 8.96 -24.69 -5.57
CA GLY A 244 9.64 -25.47 -6.60
C GLY A 244 8.83 -26.65 -7.15
N SER A 245 9.48 -27.46 -7.98
CA SER A 245 8.90 -28.64 -8.64
C SER A 245 9.13 -29.92 -7.82
N ALA A 246 8.21 -30.87 -7.92
CA ALA A 246 8.37 -32.20 -7.32
C ALA A 246 9.48 -33.01 -8.04
N VAL A 247 10.13 -33.91 -7.30
CA VAL A 247 11.24 -34.74 -7.81
C VAL A 247 10.87 -36.21 -7.68
N ASP A 248 10.94 -36.96 -8.78
CA ASP A 248 10.64 -38.39 -8.81
C ASP A 248 11.92 -39.22 -8.93
N VAL A 249 12.04 -40.28 -8.13
CA VAL A 249 13.11 -41.28 -8.20
C VAL A 249 12.47 -42.64 -8.43
N ASP A 250 12.70 -43.23 -9.59
CA ASP A 250 12.23 -44.59 -9.90
C ASP A 250 13.25 -45.65 -9.44
N PHE A 251 12.77 -46.71 -8.78
CA PHE A 251 13.57 -47.87 -8.38
C PHE A 251 13.33 -49.03 -9.34
N ARG A 252 14.39 -49.57 -9.98
CA ARG A 252 14.33 -50.74 -10.88
C ARG A 252 15.47 -51.73 -10.58
N PRO A 253 15.31 -53.02 -10.90
CA PRO A 253 16.34 -54.06 -10.66
C PRO A 253 17.74 -53.72 -11.21
N GLY A 254 17.80 -53.04 -12.36
CA GLY A 254 19.06 -52.67 -13.02
C GLY A 254 19.86 -51.58 -12.29
N THR A 255 19.22 -50.74 -11.47
CA THR A 255 19.89 -49.69 -10.69
C THR A 255 20.29 -50.16 -9.29
N MET A 256 19.95 -51.40 -8.91
CA MET A 256 20.22 -52.00 -7.59
C MET A 256 21.24 -53.17 -7.63
N ARG A 257 21.85 -53.46 -8.78
CA ARG A 257 22.79 -54.59 -8.95
C ARG A 257 24.23 -54.20 -8.58
N ASP A 258 24.72 -54.77 -7.48
CA ASP A 258 26.16 -54.98 -7.27
C ASP A 258 26.61 -56.23 -8.06
N PRO A 259 27.66 -56.18 -8.90
CA PRO A 259 28.21 -57.37 -9.56
C PRO A 259 28.70 -58.47 -8.59
N ARG A 260 28.78 -58.20 -7.28
CA ARG A 260 29.27 -59.12 -6.23
C ARG A 260 28.18 -59.88 -5.47
N ASN A 261 26.89 -59.63 -5.75
CA ASN A 261 25.75 -60.48 -5.35
C ASN A 261 25.55 -60.73 -3.83
N THR A 262 25.70 -59.72 -2.97
CA THR A 262 25.60 -59.87 -1.50
C THR A 262 24.39 -59.13 -0.88
N GLY A 263 23.35 -59.87 -0.44
CA GLY A 263 22.34 -59.44 0.56
C GLY A 263 21.13 -58.57 0.11
N PRO A 264 20.10 -58.35 0.98
CA PRO A 264 18.99 -57.43 0.73
C PRO A 264 19.42 -55.96 0.68
N VAL A 265 18.69 -55.13 -0.09
CA VAL A 265 18.84 -53.67 -0.14
C VAL A 265 18.06 -53.04 1.01
N LEU A 266 18.71 -52.21 1.82
CA LEU A 266 18.11 -51.42 2.89
C LEU A 266 18.01 -49.98 2.43
N PHE A 267 16.80 -49.46 2.37
CA PHE A 267 16.59 -48.03 2.21
C PHE A 267 16.81 -47.36 3.58
N SER A 268 17.27 -46.11 3.64
CA SER A 268 17.30 -45.35 4.89
C SER A 268 16.53 -44.02 4.76
N PRO A 269 15.81 -43.59 5.81
CA PRO A 269 15.89 -44.11 7.18
C PRO A 269 15.12 -45.44 7.33
N GLY A 270 15.84 -46.54 7.56
CA GLY A 270 15.43 -47.96 7.54
C GLY A 270 14.14 -48.40 6.81
N PHE A 271 14.25 -48.89 5.56
CA PHE A 271 13.38 -49.91 5.00
C PHE A 271 14.22 -51.14 4.65
N GLY A 272 14.30 -52.08 5.61
CA GLY A 272 14.70 -53.44 5.32
C GLY A 272 13.47 -54.34 5.26
N LEU A 273 13.31 -55.07 4.15
CA LEU A 273 12.25 -56.07 4.00
C LEU A 273 12.88 -57.42 3.65
N MET A 274 13.08 -58.25 4.67
CA MET A 274 13.16 -59.72 4.51
C MET A 274 12.57 -60.35 5.76
N ARG A 275 11.38 -60.95 5.69
CA ARG A 275 10.66 -61.64 6.79
C ARG A 275 11.41 -61.69 8.14
N GLY A 276 11.02 -60.77 9.03
CA GLY A 276 11.52 -60.66 10.42
C GLY A 276 12.62 -59.60 10.58
N TRP A 277 12.25 -58.34 10.84
CA TRP A 277 13.16 -57.19 11.01
C TRP A 277 12.80 -56.38 12.26
N GLN A 278 13.82 -56.06 13.07
CA GLN A 278 13.79 -55.18 14.25
C GLN A 278 14.99 -54.23 14.15
N GLY A 279 14.77 -52.92 14.30
CA GLY A 279 15.84 -51.91 14.33
C GLY A 279 15.34 -50.46 14.13
N ASP A 280 15.50 -49.69 15.20
CA ASP A 280 15.42 -48.25 15.56
C ASP A 280 14.98 -47.14 14.56
N ALA A 281 14.47 -46.06 15.16
CA ALA A 281 13.67 -44.95 14.65
C ALA A 281 14.18 -44.22 13.38
N PRO A 282 13.28 -43.58 12.60
CA PRO A 282 13.64 -42.77 11.46
C PRO A 282 14.26 -41.43 11.88
N GLU A 283 15.57 -41.32 11.72
CA GLU A 283 16.28 -40.04 11.61
C GLU A 283 16.57 -39.80 10.11
N VAL A 284 15.81 -38.91 9.45
CA VAL A 284 16.25 -38.36 8.16
C VAL A 284 17.31 -37.30 8.46
N PHE A 285 18.55 -37.56 8.08
CA PHE A 285 19.58 -36.54 8.09
C PHE A 285 19.38 -35.62 6.87
N LEU A 286 19.16 -34.33 7.12
CA LEU A 286 19.57 -33.29 6.18
C LEU A 286 21.08 -33.16 6.37
N ASP A 287 21.85 -34.05 5.73
CA ASP A 287 23.28 -34.17 5.99
C ASP A 287 24.07 -33.00 5.39
N ASP A 288 23.66 -32.54 4.21
CA ASP A 288 24.23 -31.37 3.53
C ASP A 288 23.13 -30.41 3.11
N ILE A 289 23.07 -29.21 3.70
CA ILE A 289 22.58 -28.05 2.93
C ILE A 289 23.80 -27.44 2.23
N ALA A 290 24.15 -28.02 1.09
CA ALA A 290 25.16 -27.46 0.22
C ALA A 290 24.54 -26.35 -0.64
N VAL A 291 24.95 -25.10 -0.40
CA VAL A 291 24.66 -23.98 -1.30
C VAL A 291 25.53 -24.12 -2.54
N ASP A 292 25.21 -25.09 -3.40
CA ASP A 292 26.14 -25.54 -4.45
C ASP A 292 26.08 -24.70 -5.74
N SER A 293 25.49 -23.51 -5.66
CA SER A 293 25.58 -22.50 -6.72
C SER A 293 25.18 -21.13 -6.18
N ILE A 294 26.03 -20.50 -5.38
CA ILE A 294 26.07 -19.03 -5.43
C ILE A 294 26.71 -18.71 -6.78
N VAL A 295 25.89 -18.65 -7.83
CA VAL A 295 26.34 -18.02 -9.07
C VAL A 295 26.59 -16.57 -8.67
N GLN A 296 27.84 -16.22 -8.40
CA GLN A 296 28.29 -14.84 -8.42
C GLN A 296 28.59 -14.53 -9.88
N PRO A 297 27.65 -13.98 -10.68
CA PRO A 297 28.08 -13.17 -11.78
C PRO A 297 28.90 -12.03 -11.16
N GLY A 298 30.08 -11.77 -11.70
CA GLY A 298 31.03 -10.84 -11.09
C GLY A 298 30.38 -9.52 -10.66
N GLY A 299 30.65 -9.12 -9.41
CA GLY A 299 30.27 -7.83 -8.84
C GLY A 299 28.86 -7.80 -8.24
N ALA A 300 28.72 -8.14 -6.96
CA ALA A 300 27.45 -8.11 -6.22
C ALA A 300 26.64 -6.84 -6.49
N PHE A 301 25.34 -7.01 -6.80
CA PHE A 301 24.38 -5.91 -6.90
C PHE A 301 24.41 -5.08 -5.62
N ARG A 302 25.01 -3.89 -5.68
CA ARG A 302 25.27 -3.05 -4.50
C ARG A 302 25.29 -1.57 -4.86
N ILE A 303 24.99 -0.72 -3.90
CA ILE A 303 25.26 0.71 -3.98
C ILE A 303 26.78 0.93 -4.00
N THR A 304 27.27 1.71 -4.96
CA THR A 304 28.68 2.14 -5.05
C THR A 304 28.88 3.62 -4.80
N SER A 305 27.80 4.40 -4.79
CA SER A 305 27.78 5.82 -4.46
C SER A 305 26.40 6.19 -3.96
N PRO A 306 26.27 6.92 -2.83
CA PRO A 306 27.35 7.37 -1.94
C PRO A 306 28.04 6.21 -1.19
N ALA A 307 29.24 6.48 -0.66
CA ALA A 307 29.90 5.56 0.26
C ALA A 307 29.18 5.56 1.62
N PRO A 308 29.18 4.44 2.37
CA PRO A 308 28.66 4.41 3.74
C PRO A 308 29.28 5.52 4.61
N GLY A 309 28.44 6.26 5.32
CA GLY A 309 28.85 7.37 6.19
C GLY A 309 29.25 8.66 5.47
N ALA A 310 29.15 8.74 4.14
CA ALA A 310 29.46 9.96 3.41
C ALA A 310 28.53 11.12 3.81
N THR A 311 29.07 12.33 3.92
CA THR A 311 28.28 13.55 4.01
C THR A 311 28.20 14.18 2.63
N ILE A 312 26.98 14.36 2.12
CA ILE A 312 26.73 14.93 0.80
C ILE A 312 25.80 16.15 0.89
N GLY A 313 25.97 17.07 -0.05
CA GLY A 313 25.13 18.24 -0.22
C GLY A 313 25.26 18.75 -1.65
N GLY A 314 24.15 19.17 -2.25
CA GLY A 314 24.12 19.58 -3.64
C GLY A 314 24.07 18.40 -4.64
N PRO A 315 24.46 18.65 -5.90
CA PRO A 315 24.36 17.66 -6.96
C PRO A 315 25.09 16.36 -6.62
N THR A 316 24.36 15.25 -6.64
CA THR A 316 24.80 13.93 -6.22
C THR A 316 24.53 12.92 -7.34
N VAL A 317 25.37 11.88 -7.44
CA VAL A 317 25.10 10.73 -8.32
C VAL A 317 25.00 9.46 -7.48
N LEU A 318 23.81 8.87 -7.48
CA LEU A 318 23.60 7.53 -6.92
C LEU A 318 24.00 6.50 -7.98
N ARG A 319 24.73 5.47 -7.53
CA ARG A 319 25.24 4.43 -8.42
C ARG A 319 25.06 3.05 -7.82
N VAL A 320 24.81 2.10 -8.70
CA VAL A 320 24.89 0.67 -8.41
C VAL A 320 25.90 -0.02 -9.31
N SER A 321 26.49 -1.10 -8.83
CA SER A 321 27.14 -2.10 -9.68
C SER A 321 26.34 -3.40 -9.66
N GLY A 322 26.56 -4.29 -10.63
CA GLY A 322 25.97 -5.63 -10.63
C GLY A 322 24.50 -5.73 -11.03
N ALA A 323 23.89 -4.64 -11.52
CA ALA A 323 22.52 -4.65 -12.00
C ALA A 323 22.42 -5.27 -13.40
N THR A 324 21.42 -6.13 -13.60
CA THR A 324 21.12 -6.82 -14.87
C THR A 324 19.71 -6.53 -15.39
N GLY A 325 18.88 -5.86 -14.60
CA GLY A 325 17.50 -5.47 -14.93
C GLY A 325 17.27 -3.97 -14.72
N THR A 326 16.02 -3.55 -14.65
CA THR A 326 15.67 -2.17 -14.28
C THR A 326 15.97 -1.92 -12.81
N VAL A 327 16.50 -0.74 -12.46
CA VAL A 327 16.87 -0.39 -11.08
C VAL A 327 16.03 0.76 -10.56
N GLU A 328 15.41 0.56 -9.41
CA GLU A 328 14.69 1.56 -8.63
C GLU A 328 15.53 1.90 -7.39
N TYR A 329 15.81 3.19 -7.12
CA TYR A 329 16.45 3.61 -5.88
C TYR A 329 15.39 3.99 -4.85
N LEU A 330 15.60 3.56 -3.61
CA LEU A 330 14.76 3.91 -2.48
C LEU A 330 15.58 4.66 -1.44
N LEU A 331 15.01 5.73 -0.89
CA LEU A 331 15.61 6.52 0.18
C LEU A 331 14.78 6.30 1.45
N ASN A 332 15.42 5.82 2.52
CA ASN A 332 14.76 5.31 3.72
C ASN A 332 13.66 4.28 3.42
N GLY A 333 13.90 3.41 2.43
CA GLY A 333 12.96 2.39 2.00
C GLY A 333 11.75 2.91 1.20
N LYS A 334 11.72 4.20 0.85
CA LYS A 334 10.64 4.83 0.09
C LYS A 334 11.07 5.21 -1.33
N PRO A 335 10.14 5.24 -2.31
CA PRO A 335 10.45 5.72 -3.65
C PRO A 335 11.03 7.14 -3.64
N MET A 336 12.05 7.36 -4.47
CA MET A 336 12.73 8.65 -4.55
C MET A 336 12.01 9.63 -5.46
N TYR A 337 12.15 10.91 -5.13
CA TYR A 337 11.60 12.03 -5.90
C TYR A 337 12.73 12.99 -6.31
N ALA A 338 12.67 13.46 -7.55
CA ALA A 338 13.55 14.49 -8.09
C ALA A 338 12.67 15.61 -8.67
N ASP A 339 12.99 16.86 -8.36
CA ASP A 339 12.22 18.03 -8.85
C ASP A 339 10.71 17.94 -8.52
N GLY A 340 10.37 17.32 -7.39
CA GLY A 340 8.97 17.10 -6.97
C GLY A 340 8.25 15.98 -7.73
N GLU A 341 8.95 15.24 -8.57
CA GLU A 341 8.42 14.15 -9.40
C GLU A 341 8.97 12.79 -8.97
N LEU A 342 8.13 11.76 -9.02
CA LEU A 342 8.54 10.38 -8.75
C LEU A 342 9.57 9.95 -9.80
N ILE A 343 10.71 9.43 -9.33
CA ILE A 343 11.78 8.95 -10.20
C ILE A 343 11.39 7.57 -10.74
N PRO A 344 11.26 7.40 -12.07
CA PRO A 344 10.95 6.09 -12.64
C PRO A 344 12.14 5.14 -12.53
N PRO A 345 11.89 3.81 -12.52
CA PRO A 345 12.96 2.80 -12.59
C PRO A 345 13.89 3.04 -13.81
N ARG A 346 15.19 2.86 -13.61
CA ARG A 346 16.25 3.13 -14.60
C ARG A 346 16.50 1.90 -15.48
N PRO A 347 16.16 1.93 -16.79
CA PRO A 347 16.48 0.85 -17.72
C PRO A 347 17.91 0.97 -18.28
N GLY A 348 18.39 -0.10 -18.92
CA GLY A 348 19.66 -0.10 -19.67
C GLY A 348 20.88 -0.50 -18.84
N PRO A 349 22.11 -0.44 -19.39
CA PRO A 349 23.32 -0.91 -18.72
C PRO A 349 23.94 0.09 -17.73
N VAL A 350 23.47 1.35 -17.74
CA VAL A 350 23.94 2.41 -16.84
C VAL A 350 22.75 2.88 -16.00
N HIS A 351 22.84 2.67 -14.70
CA HIS A 351 21.77 3.00 -13.74
C HIS A 351 22.10 4.22 -12.88
N ASP A 352 23.10 5.02 -13.27
CA ASP A 352 23.45 6.25 -12.57
C ASP A 352 22.20 7.15 -12.46
N LEU A 353 21.90 7.59 -11.25
CA LEU A 353 20.84 8.55 -10.97
C LEU A 353 21.46 9.84 -10.48
N ARG A 354 21.42 10.87 -11.34
CA ARG A 354 21.73 12.25 -10.95
C ARG A 354 20.56 12.75 -10.12
N TRP A 355 20.87 13.20 -8.91
CA TRP A 355 19.92 13.66 -7.93
C TRP A 355 20.43 14.95 -7.29
N GLN A 356 19.52 15.75 -6.77
CA GLN A 356 19.84 17.00 -6.11
C GLN A 356 19.28 16.97 -4.69
N THR A 357 20.16 17.04 -3.69
CA THR A 357 19.79 16.87 -2.29
C THR A 357 19.08 18.10 -1.72
N ALA A 358 19.11 19.25 -2.39
CA ALA A 358 18.62 20.54 -1.89
C ALA A 358 17.15 20.54 -1.39
N ASN A 359 16.34 19.57 -1.80
CA ASN A 359 14.94 19.43 -1.40
C ASN A 359 14.70 18.35 -0.35
N TRP A 360 15.78 17.73 0.09
CA TRP A 360 15.75 16.73 1.14
C TRP A 360 16.22 17.35 2.43
N TYR A 361 15.70 16.84 3.54
CA TYR A 361 16.07 17.33 4.85
C TYR A 361 17.49 16.93 5.21
N ASN A 362 18.14 17.78 5.99
CA ASN A 362 19.40 17.44 6.62
C ASN A 362 19.18 16.34 7.67
N GLY A 363 20.15 15.45 7.78
CA GLY A 363 20.09 14.31 8.71
C GLY A 363 20.66 13.03 8.11
N THR A 364 20.61 11.97 8.91
CA THR A 364 21.01 10.62 8.48
C THR A 364 19.90 9.97 7.65
N VAL A 365 20.28 9.42 6.51
CA VAL A 365 19.38 8.71 5.59
C VAL A 365 20.05 7.43 5.08
N THR A 366 19.27 6.52 4.53
CA THR A 366 19.75 5.29 3.91
C THR A 366 19.31 5.21 2.46
N VAL A 367 20.19 4.77 1.56
CA VAL A 367 19.81 4.44 0.18
C VAL A 367 19.93 2.95 -0.07
N GLU A 368 18.93 2.39 -0.71
CA GLU A 368 18.96 1.03 -1.25
C GLU A 368 18.55 1.06 -2.73
N ALA A 369 18.83 -0.03 -3.45
CA ALA A 369 18.36 -0.21 -4.81
C ALA A 369 17.65 -1.55 -4.96
N VAL A 370 16.55 -1.54 -5.71
CA VAL A 370 15.74 -2.70 -6.07
C VAL A 370 15.87 -2.95 -7.55
N MET A 371 16.26 -4.16 -7.91
CA MET A 371 16.36 -4.61 -9.29
C MET A 371 15.12 -5.42 -9.65
N ARG A 372 14.55 -5.12 -10.81
CA ARG A 372 13.39 -5.83 -11.37
C ARG A 372 13.68 -6.33 -12.78
N ASP A 373 13.13 -7.49 -13.12
CA ASP A 373 13.17 -8.02 -14.48
C ASP A 373 12.13 -7.36 -15.41
N SER A 374 12.04 -7.83 -16.65
CA SER A 374 11.09 -7.34 -17.65
C SER A 374 9.62 -7.58 -17.31
N SER A 375 9.32 -8.49 -16.36
CA SER A 375 7.96 -8.73 -15.86
C SER A 375 7.61 -7.82 -14.66
N GLY A 376 8.58 -7.06 -14.15
CA GLY A 376 8.44 -6.22 -12.96
C GLY A 376 8.66 -6.96 -11.64
N GLN A 377 9.01 -8.25 -11.69
CA GLN A 377 9.33 -9.04 -10.50
C GLN A 377 10.67 -8.58 -9.92
N VAL A 378 10.76 -8.46 -8.59
CA VAL A 378 12.00 -8.14 -7.91
C VAL A 378 12.96 -9.33 -8.03
N THR A 379 14.13 -9.08 -8.62
CA THR A 379 15.20 -10.08 -8.81
C THR A 379 16.44 -9.80 -7.96
N GLY A 380 16.50 -8.63 -7.31
CA GLY A 380 17.54 -8.32 -6.35
C GLY A 380 17.25 -7.06 -5.55
N ARG A 381 17.82 -6.97 -4.36
CA ARG A 381 17.82 -5.78 -3.50
C ARG A 381 19.21 -5.62 -2.90
N THR A 382 19.72 -4.39 -2.83
CA THR A 382 21.00 -4.10 -2.18
C THR A 382 20.85 -4.03 -0.66
N ALA A 383 21.94 -4.17 0.08
CA ALA A 383 21.96 -3.66 1.46
C ALA A 383 21.70 -2.14 1.47
N ALA A 384 21.07 -1.65 2.52
CA ALA A 384 20.87 -0.23 2.74
C ALA A 384 22.21 0.43 3.14
N VAL A 385 22.59 1.49 2.42
CA VAL A 385 23.81 2.26 2.70
C VAL A 385 23.45 3.54 3.44
N PRO A 386 23.84 3.69 4.72
CA PRO A 386 23.62 4.93 5.47
C PRO A 386 24.58 6.01 5.01
N PHE A 387 24.09 7.25 4.91
CA PHE A 387 24.88 8.45 4.63
C PHE A 387 24.17 9.66 5.24
N LYS A 388 24.81 10.84 5.17
CA LYS A 388 24.27 12.07 5.73
C LYS A 388 24.03 13.10 4.63
N ILE A 389 22.86 13.74 4.68
CA ILE A 389 22.56 14.91 3.85
C ILE A 389 22.82 16.16 4.69
N ALA A 390 23.57 17.10 4.13
CA ALA A 390 23.88 18.39 4.72
C ALA A 390 23.78 19.47 3.63
N ASN A 391 22.59 20.06 3.52
CA ASN A 391 22.29 21.19 2.66
C ASN A 391 22.34 22.49 3.46
N GLU A 392 22.80 23.56 2.81
CA GLU A 392 22.70 24.90 3.36
C GLU A 392 21.22 25.32 3.34
N THR A 393 20.68 25.69 4.49
CA THR A 393 19.33 26.26 4.57
C THR A 393 19.42 27.76 4.25
N PRO A 394 18.76 28.26 3.19
CA PRO A 394 18.89 29.65 2.79
C PRO A 394 18.51 30.63 3.92
N GLY A 395 19.44 31.52 4.27
CA GLY A 395 19.27 32.52 5.34
C GLY A 395 19.55 32.02 6.75
N ILE A 396 19.85 30.73 6.93
CA ILE A 396 20.12 30.11 8.24
C ILE A 396 21.52 29.48 8.27
N GLY A 397 21.91 28.77 7.21
CA GLY A 397 23.17 28.03 7.13
C GLY A 397 22.98 26.52 7.28
N MET A 398 24.06 25.82 7.59
CA MET A 398 24.05 24.37 7.82
C MET A 398 23.53 24.06 9.22
N SER A 399 22.64 23.09 9.32
CA SER A 399 22.16 22.54 10.60
C SER A 399 21.99 21.03 10.49
N ASP A 400 22.24 20.35 11.59
CA ASP A 400 22.06 18.92 11.78
C ASP A 400 20.84 18.64 12.64
N VAL A 401 20.18 17.54 12.29
CA VAL A 401 19.13 16.93 13.09
C VAL A 401 19.42 15.46 13.23
N THR A 402 19.30 14.93 14.44
CA THR A 402 19.59 13.54 14.77
C THR A 402 18.48 12.93 15.61
N LEU A 403 18.20 11.65 15.33
CA LEU A 403 17.45 10.80 16.24
C LEU A 403 18.39 10.35 17.35
N VAL A 404 18.04 10.63 18.60
CA VAL A 404 18.78 10.20 19.80
C VAL A 404 18.19 8.89 20.35
N SER A 405 16.86 8.79 20.34
CA SER A 405 16.12 7.60 20.73
C SER A 405 14.77 7.56 20.00
N PRO A 406 14.16 6.38 19.81
CA PRO A 406 14.69 5.07 20.17
C PRO A 406 15.79 4.58 19.21
N ASP A 407 16.53 3.54 19.58
CA ASP A 407 17.39 2.80 18.65
C ASP A 407 16.50 1.99 17.69
N PRO A 408 16.51 2.29 16.37
CA PRO A 408 15.67 1.58 15.40
C PRO A 408 15.93 0.07 15.30
N ALA A 409 17.11 -0.39 15.75
CA ALA A 409 17.43 -1.82 15.80
C ALA A 409 16.72 -2.56 16.95
N THR A 410 16.20 -1.83 17.94
CA THR A 410 15.48 -2.41 19.07
C THR A 410 14.00 -2.55 18.78
N THR A 411 13.39 -3.61 19.32
CA THR A 411 11.93 -3.75 19.31
C THR A 411 11.35 -2.93 20.45
N LEU A 412 10.44 -2.01 20.11
CA LEU A 412 9.81 -1.09 21.04
C LEU A 412 8.60 -1.73 21.70
N SER A 413 8.38 -1.39 22.97
CA SER A 413 7.26 -1.89 23.77
C SER A 413 6.97 -0.92 24.92
N GLY A 414 5.70 -0.72 25.25
CA GLY A 414 5.24 0.13 26.35
C GLY A 414 4.53 1.43 25.94
N ASP A 415 3.94 2.10 26.92
CA ASP A 415 3.09 3.29 26.78
C ASP A 415 3.86 4.62 26.87
N LYS A 416 5.16 4.56 27.18
CA LYS A 416 6.04 5.72 27.39
C LYS A 416 7.43 5.49 26.79
N VAL A 417 7.48 5.08 25.53
CA VAL A 417 8.75 4.91 24.82
C VAL A 417 9.32 6.30 24.50
N PRO A 418 10.53 6.65 24.97
CA PRO A 418 11.15 7.92 24.65
C PRO A 418 11.48 8.01 23.16
N TRP A 419 10.98 9.06 22.50
CA TRP A 419 11.36 9.47 21.17
C TRP A 419 12.06 10.83 21.26
N THR A 420 13.38 10.79 21.40
CA THR A 420 14.24 11.96 21.58
C THR A 420 14.91 12.34 20.26
N VAL A 421 14.85 13.61 19.90
CA VAL A 421 15.48 14.20 18.73
C VAL A 421 16.29 15.43 19.14
N ARG A 422 17.40 15.68 18.44
CA ARG A 422 18.34 16.76 18.76
C ARG A 422 18.77 17.51 17.50
N THR A 423 18.95 18.81 17.63
CA THR A 423 19.60 19.67 16.64
C THR A 423 20.82 20.37 17.21
N ASP A 424 21.77 20.74 16.35
CA ASP A 424 22.87 21.64 16.67
C ASP A 424 22.52 23.12 16.43
N HIS A 425 21.38 23.40 15.80
CA HIS A 425 20.93 24.76 15.53
C HIS A 425 20.60 25.49 16.84
N THR A 426 21.02 26.76 16.92
CA THR A 426 20.72 27.66 18.03
C THR A 426 19.76 28.74 17.58
N ILE A 427 18.67 28.94 18.31
CA ILE A 427 17.70 30.00 18.02
C ILE A 427 18.18 31.39 18.47
N GLY A 428 17.86 32.40 17.67
CA GLY A 428 18.00 33.82 18.01
C GLY A 428 16.76 34.39 18.74
N GLN A 429 16.78 35.70 19.05
CA GLN A 429 15.61 36.36 19.63
C GLN A 429 14.41 36.33 18.66
N GLY A 430 13.25 35.92 19.18
CA GLY A 430 12.00 35.88 18.41
C GLY A 430 11.83 34.63 17.54
N GLN A 431 12.79 33.71 17.58
CA GLN A 431 12.71 32.41 16.89
C GLN A 431 12.28 31.29 17.83
N ASN A 432 11.61 30.27 17.30
CA ASN A 432 11.34 29.01 17.99
C ASN A 432 11.63 27.82 17.09
N HIS A 433 12.01 26.69 17.68
CA HIS A 433 11.91 25.41 17.00
C HIS A 433 10.48 24.89 17.07
N ILE A 434 9.98 24.42 15.93
CA ILE A 434 8.73 23.68 15.81
C ILE A 434 9.07 22.21 15.55
N TRP A 435 8.74 21.35 16.52
CA TRP A 435 9.00 19.92 16.48
C TRP A 435 7.75 19.17 16.03
N HIS A 436 7.79 18.52 14.87
CA HIS A 436 6.64 17.78 14.33
C HIS A 436 6.89 16.27 14.36
N PHE A 437 5.92 15.50 14.87
CA PHE A 437 6.02 14.04 15.02
C PHE A 437 4.90 13.31 14.26
N TYR A 438 5.27 12.24 13.57
CA TYR A 438 4.39 11.42 12.74
C TYR A 438 4.63 9.93 12.97
N VAL A 439 3.54 9.16 13.03
CA VAL A 439 3.60 7.69 13.01
C VAL A 439 2.82 7.19 11.81
N ASP A 440 3.48 6.45 10.93
CA ASP A 440 2.90 5.88 9.72
C ASP A 440 2.14 6.88 8.83
N GLY A 441 2.61 8.12 8.72
CA GLY A 441 1.91 9.20 8.02
C GLY A 441 0.97 10.03 8.88
N LYS A 442 0.49 9.49 9.99
CA LYS A 442 -0.44 10.20 10.87
C LYS A 442 0.32 11.22 11.70
N TYR A 443 -0.08 12.48 11.57
CA TYR A 443 0.38 13.56 12.43
C TYR A 443 -0.03 13.33 13.88
N LEU A 444 0.94 13.39 14.80
CA LEU A 444 0.70 13.26 16.23
C LEU A 444 0.58 14.62 16.91
N THR A 445 1.58 15.49 16.74
CA THR A 445 1.65 16.78 17.44
C THR A 445 2.68 17.73 16.84
N GLN A 446 2.51 19.03 17.12
CA GLN A 446 3.55 20.06 17.04
C GLN A 446 3.89 20.59 18.42
N VAL A 447 5.15 20.89 18.64
CA VAL A 447 5.61 21.52 19.88
C VAL A 447 6.47 22.73 19.55
N PHE A 448 6.16 23.87 20.16
CA PHE A 448 6.97 25.09 20.08
C PHE A 448 7.89 25.13 21.30
N ALA A 449 9.18 24.83 21.11
CA ALA A 449 10.12 24.73 22.21
C ALA A 449 11.52 25.19 21.81
N GLY A 450 12.06 26.22 22.46
CA GLY A 450 13.36 26.82 22.13
C GLY A 450 14.61 26.06 22.58
N GLY A 451 14.49 24.79 22.95
CA GLY A 451 15.62 23.92 23.27
C GLY A 451 16.26 23.31 22.02
N ASN A 452 17.42 22.68 22.17
CA ASN A 452 18.11 21.95 21.09
C ASN A 452 17.80 20.45 21.09
N GLU A 453 17.01 19.99 22.06
CA GLU A 453 16.59 18.60 22.19
C GLU A 453 15.14 18.57 22.69
N PHE A 454 14.36 17.65 22.15
CA PHE A 454 12.99 17.41 22.56
C PHE A 454 12.69 15.92 22.64
N THR A 455 11.91 15.51 23.65
CA THR A 455 11.46 14.12 23.82
C THR A 455 9.94 14.06 23.80
N TYR A 456 9.40 13.32 22.83
CA TYR A 456 8.01 12.88 22.83
C TYR A 456 7.91 11.50 23.49
N LEU A 457 6.87 11.26 24.31
CA LEU A 457 6.62 9.94 24.89
C LEU A 457 5.61 9.21 24.01
N LEU A 458 6.08 8.23 23.24
CA LEU A 458 5.27 7.44 22.35
C LEU A 458 4.58 6.30 23.11
N ASP A 459 3.25 6.24 23.01
CA ASP A 459 2.47 5.09 23.45
C ASP A 459 2.40 4.04 22.34
N THR A 460 3.30 3.05 22.40
CA THR A 460 3.32 1.98 21.39
C THR A 460 2.18 0.98 21.58
N THR A 461 1.49 0.98 22.72
CA THR A 461 0.34 0.08 22.96
C THR A 461 -0.86 0.42 22.09
N LYS A 462 -0.85 1.59 21.43
CA LYS A 462 -1.82 2.04 20.43
C LYS A 462 -1.46 1.66 19.00
N LEU A 463 -0.36 0.95 18.81
CA LEU A 463 0.13 0.49 17.52
C LEU A 463 0.02 -1.05 17.45
N ARG A 464 -0.17 -1.59 16.26
CA ARG A 464 -0.11 -3.04 16.06
C ARG A 464 1.31 -3.54 16.27
N ASN A 465 1.47 -4.83 16.52
CA ASN A 465 2.80 -5.44 16.49
C ASN A 465 3.29 -5.48 15.04
N GLY A 466 4.57 -5.21 14.84
CA GLY A 466 5.23 -5.19 13.54
C GLY A 466 5.91 -3.86 13.22
N LYS A 467 6.09 -3.60 11.93
CA LYS A 467 6.87 -2.46 11.44
C LYS A 467 6.02 -1.18 11.43
N HIS A 468 6.59 -0.13 12.01
CA HIS A 468 6.04 1.22 12.01
C HIS A 468 7.06 2.24 11.52
N GLU A 469 6.60 3.28 10.85
CA GLU A 469 7.41 4.44 10.49
C GLU A 469 7.32 5.48 11.60
N LEU A 470 8.46 5.87 12.15
CA LEU A 470 8.58 7.09 12.95
C LEU A 470 9.21 8.17 12.08
N PHE A 471 8.49 9.26 11.89
CA PHE A 471 8.97 10.40 11.12
C PHE A 471 8.91 11.69 11.94
N PHE A 472 10.01 12.43 11.91
CA PHE A 472 10.19 13.68 12.60
C PHE A 472 10.74 14.74 11.63
N VAL A 473 10.21 15.97 11.70
CA VAL A 473 10.78 17.12 11.00
C VAL A 473 10.86 18.33 11.95
N LEU A 474 11.98 19.05 11.86
CA LEU A 474 12.25 20.28 12.58
C LEU A 474 12.05 21.48 11.65
N GLU A 475 11.21 22.43 12.04
CA GLU A 475 11.08 23.72 11.37
C GLU A 475 11.53 24.86 12.29
N LEU A 476 12.08 25.92 11.70
CA LEU A 476 12.37 27.17 12.39
C LEU A 476 11.21 28.16 12.18
N GLU A 477 10.51 28.48 13.27
CA GLU A 477 9.62 29.63 13.31
C GLU A 477 10.47 30.90 13.30
N ASP A 478 10.34 31.68 12.23
CA ASP A 478 10.94 33.00 12.11
C ASP A 478 9.99 33.90 11.31
N SER A 479 9.67 35.07 11.87
CA SER A 479 8.79 36.05 11.24
C SER A 479 9.33 36.60 9.92
N GLU A 480 10.65 36.61 9.74
CA GLU A 480 11.35 37.09 8.55
C GLU A 480 11.48 36.00 7.48
N LEU A 481 11.34 34.72 7.85
CA LEU A 481 11.48 33.57 6.95
C LEU A 481 10.15 32.86 6.74
N LYS A 482 9.25 33.48 5.97
CA LYS A 482 7.96 32.87 5.58
C LYS A 482 8.02 32.27 4.15
N PRO A 483 7.54 31.03 3.93
CA PRO A 483 7.12 30.05 4.95
C PRO A 483 8.31 29.56 5.79
N PHE A 484 8.01 29.07 7.01
CA PHE A 484 9.01 28.54 7.94
C PHE A 484 9.92 27.51 7.27
N ARG A 485 11.19 27.50 7.66
CA ARG A 485 12.21 26.68 7.01
C ARG A 485 12.40 25.37 7.75
N ALA A 486 12.32 24.26 7.04
CA ALA A 486 12.74 22.97 7.57
C ALA A 486 14.27 22.97 7.75
N LEU A 487 14.73 22.65 8.95
CA LEU A 487 16.15 22.56 9.30
C LEU A 487 16.69 21.15 9.03
N GLY A 488 15.88 20.12 9.32
CA GLY A 488 16.26 18.73 9.14
C GLY A 488 15.15 17.78 9.58
N ALA A 489 15.36 16.48 9.36
CA ALA A 489 14.37 15.46 9.64
C ALA A 489 15.05 14.12 9.97
N ALA A 490 14.28 13.24 10.61
CA ALA A 490 14.66 11.84 10.82
C ALA A 490 13.48 10.95 10.45
N GLN A 491 13.74 9.92 9.62
CA GLN A 491 12.77 8.92 9.23
C GLN A 491 13.36 7.54 9.49
N VAL A 492 12.72 6.76 10.37
CA VAL A 492 13.18 5.42 10.73
C VAL A 492 12.03 4.45 10.71
N THR A 493 12.31 3.21 10.31
CA THR A 493 11.40 2.09 10.54
C THR A 493 11.80 1.43 11.85
N VAL A 494 10.83 1.22 12.73
CA VAL A 494 10.99 0.52 14.00
C VAL A 494 10.10 -0.72 14.03
N ASN A 495 10.49 -1.71 14.81
CA ASN A 495 9.61 -2.84 15.12
C ASN A 495 8.95 -2.60 16.49
N VAL A 496 7.64 -2.82 16.57
CA VAL A 496 6.86 -2.75 17.82
C VAL A 496 6.38 -4.15 18.19
N ASP A 497 6.51 -4.51 19.46
CA ASP A 497 5.90 -5.73 20.01
C ASP A 497 5.41 -5.48 21.44
N ASN A 498 4.09 -5.36 21.58
CA ASN A 498 3.40 -5.25 22.86
C ASN A 498 2.71 -6.57 23.23
N GLY A 499 3.03 -7.69 22.58
CA GLY A 499 2.37 -8.98 22.80
C GLY A 499 0.87 -8.91 22.53
N HIS A 500 0.07 -9.50 23.42
CA HIS A 500 -1.39 -9.43 23.40
C HIS A 500 -1.89 -8.30 24.32
N THR A 501 -1.73 -7.06 23.89
CA THR A 501 -2.13 -5.86 24.65
C THR A 501 -3.38 -5.24 24.04
N LEU A 502 -4.32 -4.79 24.89
CA LEU A 502 -5.52 -4.09 24.44
C LEU A 502 -5.13 -2.76 23.78
N MET A 503 -5.38 -2.65 22.48
CA MET A 503 -4.97 -1.51 21.66
C MET A 503 -6.10 -0.49 21.52
N ASP A 504 -7.27 -0.96 21.09
CA ASP A 504 -8.37 -0.10 20.66
C ASP A 504 -9.75 -0.78 20.78
N LEU A 505 -10.82 0.01 20.64
CA LEU A 505 -12.19 -0.45 20.48
C LEU A 505 -12.63 -0.19 19.03
N ARG A 506 -13.22 -1.19 18.38
CA ARG A 506 -13.70 -1.06 17.00
C ARG A 506 -15.18 -1.37 16.90
N SER A 507 -15.90 -0.58 16.14
CA SER A 507 -17.29 -0.84 15.80
C SER A 507 -17.37 -1.80 14.60
N GLN A 508 -18.45 -2.56 14.44
CA GLN A 508 -18.66 -3.39 13.27
C GLN A 508 -18.66 -2.57 11.97
N TYR A 509 -19.16 -1.33 12.03
CA TYR A 509 -19.31 -0.44 10.88
C TYR A 509 -18.70 0.93 11.16
N LYS A 510 -17.94 1.46 10.20
CA LYS A 510 -17.47 2.85 10.22
C LYS A 510 -18.59 3.81 9.83
N ASP A 511 -19.31 3.44 8.76
CA ASP A 511 -20.42 4.20 8.20
C ASP A 511 -21.68 3.33 8.14
N VAL A 512 -22.82 3.88 8.59
CA VAL A 512 -24.15 3.26 8.54
C VAL A 512 -25.09 4.16 7.74
N PHE A 513 -25.76 3.60 6.75
CA PHE A 513 -26.71 4.30 5.88
C PHE A 513 -28.09 3.67 6.03
N LEU A 514 -29.06 4.50 6.42
CA LEU A 514 -30.44 4.09 6.70
C LEU A 514 -31.43 5.05 6.06
N ILE A 515 -32.68 4.63 5.95
CA ILE A 515 -33.84 5.50 5.75
C ILE A 515 -34.76 5.43 6.99
N PRO A 516 -35.72 6.37 7.19
CA PRO A 516 -36.61 6.34 8.34
C PRO A 516 -37.24 4.97 8.58
N GLN A 517 -37.32 4.57 9.86
CA GLN A 517 -37.82 3.29 10.37
C GLN A 517 -36.91 2.08 10.18
N GLU A 518 -35.84 2.18 9.38
CA GLU A 518 -34.85 1.11 9.33
C GLU A 518 -34.02 1.05 10.61
N THR A 519 -33.53 -0.15 10.88
CA THR A 519 -32.70 -0.44 12.04
C THR A 519 -31.40 -1.12 11.64
N GLN A 520 -30.36 -0.91 12.43
CA GLN A 520 -29.08 -1.60 12.29
C GLN A 520 -28.56 -1.96 13.67
N GLN A 521 -28.30 -3.25 13.89
CA GLN A 521 -27.61 -3.70 15.10
C GLN A 521 -26.14 -3.36 14.99
N LEU A 522 -25.60 -2.67 15.99
CA LEU A 522 -24.17 -2.39 16.10
C LEU A 522 -23.54 -3.35 17.11
N GLN A 523 -22.38 -3.89 16.75
CA GLN A 523 -21.52 -4.65 17.65
C GLN A 523 -20.18 -3.91 17.79
N ALA A 524 -19.59 -3.95 18.98
CA ALA A 524 -18.25 -3.44 19.22
C ALA A 524 -17.32 -4.58 19.63
N SER A 525 -16.06 -4.49 19.26
CA SER A 525 -15.04 -5.48 19.56
C SER A 525 -13.79 -4.78 20.09
N GLN A 526 -13.21 -5.32 21.16
CA GLN A 526 -11.85 -4.97 21.56
C GLN A 526 -10.88 -5.49 20.51
N VAL A 527 -9.85 -4.71 20.23
CA VAL A 527 -8.79 -5.06 19.29
C VAL A 527 -7.47 -5.03 20.03
N TYR A 528 -6.65 -6.05 19.82
CA TYR A 528 -5.37 -6.23 20.46
C TYR A 528 -4.21 -5.96 19.49
N THR A 529 -3.04 -5.68 20.03
CA THR A 529 -1.83 -5.33 19.27
C THR A 529 -1.36 -6.48 18.35
N ASP A 530 -1.65 -7.73 18.68
CA ASP A 530 -1.39 -8.91 17.84
C ASP A 530 -2.41 -9.12 16.71
N GLY A 531 -3.41 -8.25 16.60
CA GLY A 531 -4.48 -8.33 15.61
C GLY A 531 -5.68 -9.18 16.03
N ALA A 532 -5.65 -9.82 17.21
CA ALA A 532 -6.82 -10.50 17.75
C ALA A 532 -7.95 -9.50 18.05
N SER A 533 -9.19 -9.99 18.05
CA SER A 533 -10.35 -9.19 18.42
C SER A 533 -11.39 -10.02 19.17
N THR A 534 -12.06 -9.39 20.13
CA THR A 534 -13.11 -10.04 20.95
C THR A 534 -14.32 -9.13 21.04
N ASP A 535 -15.50 -9.65 20.73
CA ASP A 535 -16.76 -8.91 20.84
C ASP A 535 -17.08 -8.58 22.31
N VAL A 536 -17.58 -7.36 22.53
CA VAL A 536 -17.90 -6.84 23.88
C VAL A 536 -19.26 -6.19 23.94
N SER A 537 -19.85 -6.17 25.14
CA SER A 537 -21.02 -5.33 25.42
C SER A 537 -20.56 -3.90 25.72
N ALA A 538 -20.66 -3.02 24.73
CA ALA A 538 -20.35 -1.61 24.86
C ALA A 538 -21.58 -0.81 25.34
N SER A 539 -21.31 0.35 25.94
CA SER A 539 -22.33 1.38 26.16
C SER A 539 -22.44 2.28 24.93
N PHE A 540 -23.65 2.63 24.52
CA PHE A 540 -23.88 3.39 23.29
C PHE A 540 -24.56 4.74 23.58
N SER A 541 -24.20 5.77 22.83
CA SER A 541 -24.89 7.06 22.81
C SER A 541 -25.00 7.59 21.38
N SER A 542 -25.98 8.45 21.12
CA SER A 542 -26.17 9.12 19.83
C SER A 542 -26.04 10.63 20.03
N SER A 543 -25.34 11.30 19.11
CA SER A 543 -25.21 12.76 19.10
C SER A 543 -26.53 13.47 18.77
N ASP A 544 -27.42 12.83 18.02
CA ASP A 544 -28.76 13.34 17.69
C ASP A 544 -29.79 12.18 17.65
N PRO A 545 -30.38 11.83 18.81
CA PRO A 545 -31.41 10.80 18.89
C PRO A 545 -32.68 11.11 18.08
N ALA A 546 -32.93 12.36 17.71
CA ALA A 546 -34.08 12.73 16.88
C ALA A 546 -33.85 12.43 15.40
N VAL A 547 -32.60 12.24 14.97
CA VAL A 547 -32.22 11.71 13.65
C VAL A 547 -32.08 10.19 13.71
N ALA A 548 -31.29 9.68 14.64
CA ALA A 548 -31.11 8.24 14.85
C ALA A 548 -30.87 7.95 16.33
N SER A 549 -31.76 7.18 16.96
CA SER A 549 -31.60 6.74 18.35
C SER A 549 -30.85 5.40 18.42
N VAL A 550 -30.11 5.16 19.50
CA VAL A 550 -29.47 3.87 19.77
C VAL A 550 -29.95 3.33 21.12
N SER A 551 -30.32 2.06 21.16
CA SER A 551 -30.72 1.38 22.41
C SER A 551 -29.50 0.93 23.23
N PRO A 552 -29.66 0.55 24.51
CA PRO A 552 -28.56 0.03 25.32
C PRO A 552 -27.88 -1.22 24.75
N SER A 553 -28.59 -2.00 23.91
CA SER A 553 -28.02 -3.18 23.23
C SER A 553 -27.34 -2.85 21.90
N GLY A 554 -27.23 -1.58 21.51
CA GLY A 554 -26.60 -1.16 20.24
C GLY A 554 -27.52 -1.18 19.01
N LEU A 555 -28.83 -1.37 19.18
CA LEU A 555 -29.77 -1.27 18.06
C LEU A 555 -30.02 0.19 17.69
N ILE A 556 -29.56 0.60 16.51
CA ILE A 556 -29.83 1.91 15.91
C ILE A 556 -31.22 1.89 15.27
N THR A 557 -32.01 2.95 15.44
CA THR A 557 -33.28 3.19 14.76
C THR A 557 -33.26 4.56 14.11
N ALA A 558 -33.46 4.62 12.80
CA ALA A 558 -33.52 5.86 12.05
C ALA A 558 -34.91 6.52 12.15
N HIS A 559 -34.96 7.84 12.39
CA HIS A 559 -36.20 8.59 12.58
C HIS A 559 -36.50 9.54 11.43
N LYS A 560 -35.53 10.39 11.06
CA LYS A 560 -35.68 11.39 10.00
C LYS A 560 -34.36 11.64 9.29
N PRO A 561 -34.39 12.16 8.05
CA PRO A 561 -33.18 12.48 7.30
C PRO A 561 -32.23 13.39 8.09
N GLY A 562 -30.95 13.02 8.15
CA GLY A 562 -29.96 13.72 8.96
C GLY A 562 -28.70 12.90 9.15
N PHE A 563 -27.80 13.44 9.96
CA PHE A 563 -26.59 12.76 10.39
C PHE A 563 -26.59 12.66 11.91
N ALA A 564 -26.08 11.54 12.43
CA ALA A 564 -25.83 11.35 13.84
C ALA A 564 -24.56 10.53 14.00
N ASP A 565 -23.75 10.86 15.00
CA ASP A 565 -22.60 10.04 15.39
C ASP A 565 -23.03 9.15 16.56
N VAL A 566 -22.87 7.83 16.40
CA VAL A 566 -23.13 6.84 17.45
C VAL A 566 -21.81 6.45 18.08
N THR A 567 -21.63 6.77 19.36
CA THR A 567 -20.41 6.48 20.11
C THR A 567 -20.61 5.21 20.93
N ALA A 568 -19.72 4.24 20.77
CA ALA A 568 -19.64 3.04 21.61
C ALA A 568 -18.45 3.17 22.57
N THR A 569 -18.66 2.89 23.86
CA THR A 569 -17.63 3.00 24.91
C THR A 569 -17.55 1.72 25.73
N HIS A 570 -16.34 1.20 25.92
CA HIS A 570 -16.06 0.02 26.75
C HIS A 570 -14.61 0.09 27.29
N ASN A 571 -14.39 -0.22 28.58
CA ASN A 571 -13.07 -0.16 29.25
C ASN A 571 -12.29 1.15 29.04
N GLY A 572 -12.98 2.29 29.01
CA GLY A 572 -12.36 3.61 28.81
C GLY A 572 -11.93 3.93 27.37
N LEU A 573 -12.15 3.00 26.43
CA LEU A 573 -11.97 3.20 25.00
C LEU A 573 -13.29 3.58 24.34
N SER A 574 -13.23 4.34 23.26
CA SER A 574 -14.41 4.77 22.50
C SER A 574 -14.18 4.67 20.99
N THR A 575 -15.24 4.35 20.26
CA THR A 575 -15.26 4.35 18.80
C THR A 575 -16.54 4.99 18.29
N VAL A 576 -16.51 5.55 17.08
CA VAL A 576 -17.62 6.30 16.49
C VAL A 576 -18.04 5.66 15.18
N THR A 577 -19.34 5.37 15.07
CA THR A 577 -20.01 5.01 13.82
C THR A 577 -20.78 6.21 13.30
N GLN A 578 -20.51 6.62 12.06
CA GLN A 578 -21.20 7.72 11.40
C GLN A 578 -22.51 7.21 10.80
N VAL A 579 -23.65 7.70 11.29
CA VAL A 579 -24.98 7.34 10.79
C VAL A 579 -25.49 8.43 9.87
N THR A 580 -25.80 8.06 8.63
CA THR A 580 -26.48 8.92 7.66
C THR A 580 -27.88 8.38 7.42
N VAL A 581 -28.90 9.16 7.78
CA VAL A 581 -30.29 8.86 7.44
C VAL A 581 -30.68 9.65 6.19
N ARG A 582 -31.06 8.96 5.13
CA ARG A 582 -31.53 9.55 3.86
C ARG A 582 -33.05 9.46 3.75
N ASP A 583 -33.63 10.19 2.79
CA ASP A 583 -35.06 10.07 2.50
C ASP A 583 -35.42 8.73 1.86
N ARG A 584 -34.50 8.15 1.07
CA ARG A 584 -34.69 6.91 0.32
C ARG A 584 -33.35 6.25 0.00
N HIS A 585 -33.37 4.98 -0.40
CA HIS A 585 -32.21 4.27 -0.93
C HIS A 585 -31.95 4.67 -2.37
N ASP A 586 -31.30 5.82 -2.58
CA ASP A 586 -30.88 6.28 -3.89
C ASP A 586 -29.37 6.59 -3.96
N ALA A 587 -28.89 6.73 -5.20
CA ALA A 587 -27.60 7.29 -5.51
C ALA A 587 -27.77 8.41 -6.54
N PRO A 588 -27.98 9.66 -6.12
CA PRO A 588 -28.04 10.79 -7.04
C PRO A 588 -26.73 10.91 -7.82
N HIS A 589 -26.81 10.87 -9.15
CA HIS A 589 -25.65 11.00 -10.03
C HIS A 589 -26.04 11.58 -11.39
N PHE A 590 -25.03 11.85 -12.22
CA PHE A 590 -25.22 12.41 -13.54
C PHE A 590 -25.37 11.32 -14.60
N THR A 591 -26.10 11.68 -15.66
CA THR A 591 -25.99 11.02 -16.95
C THR A 591 -25.03 11.81 -17.85
N LYS A 592 -24.54 11.19 -18.94
CA LYS A 592 -23.62 11.84 -19.90
C LYS A 592 -24.18 13.10 -20.56
N ASN A 593 -25.50 13.30 -20.53
CA ASN A 593 -26.17 14.50 -21.04
C ASN A 593 -26.60 15.48 -19.92
N GLY A 594 -26.17 15.25 -18.68
CA GLY A 594 -26.39 16.14 -17.54
C GLY A 594 -27.73 16.06 -16.83
N LYS A 595 -28.56 15.05 -17.13
CA LYS A 595 -29.69 14.75 -16.24
C LYS A 595 -29.17 14.19 -14.93
N ILE A 596 -29.79 14.61 -13.83
CA ILE A 596 -29.62 14.00 -12.51
C ILE A 596 -30.61 12.85 -12.39
N VAL A 597 -30.11 11.68 -12.03
CA VAL A 597 -30.89 10.45 -11.86
C VAL A 597 -30.49 9.79 -10.55
N THR A 598 -31.38 8.97 -9.99
CA THR A 598 -31.22 8.35 -8.66
C THR A 598 -30.94 6.85 -8.71
N GLU A 599 -31.10 6.24 -9.88
CA GLU A 599 -30.87 4.82 -10.15
C GLU A 599 -29.92 4.68 -11.33
N TYR A 600 -29.04 3.67 -11.27
CA TYR A 600 -28.13 3.38 -12.37
C TYR A 600 -28.90 2.91 -13.60
N GLN A 601 -28.62 3.51 -14.75
CA GLN A 601 -29.25 3.19 -16.02
C GLN A 601 -28.28 3.40 -17.19
N PRO A 602 -28.57 2.91 -18.41
CA PRO A 602 -27.77 3.25 -19.58
C PRO A 602 -27.61 4.76 -19.75
N GLY A 603 -26.36 5.21 -19.81
CA GLY A 603 -26.02 6.64 -19.91
C GLY A 603 -25.76 7.32 -18.56
N SER A 604 -25.99 6.67 -17.42
CA SER A 604 -25.39 7.05 -16.13
C SER A 604 -23.87 7.14 -16.26
N THR A 605 -23.25 8.07 -15.52
CA THR A 605 -21.80 8.28 -15.58
C THR A 605 -21.27 8.75 -14.24
N PHE A 606 -20.11 8.24 -13.86
CA PHE A 606 -19.30 8.88 -12.82
C PHE A 606 -18.42 9.91 -13.53
N MET A 607 -18.59 11.20 -13.24
CA MET A 607 -17.84 12.24 -13.96
C MET A 607 -16.34 12.14 -13.64
N ARG A 608 -15.49 12.09 -14.66
CA ARG A 608 -14.03 12.05 -14.54
C ARG A 608 -13.44 13.11 -15.46
N THR A 609 -12.99 14.22 -14.87
CA THR A 609 -12.45 15.37 -15.61
C THR A 609 -11.17 15.88 -14.95
N MET A 610 -10.43 16.69 -15.70
CA MET A 610 -9.30 17.48 -15.18
C MET A 610 -9.60 18.98 -15.29
N PHE A 611 -9.13 19.75 -14.32
CA PHE A 611 -8.98 21.19 -14.47
C PHE A 611 -8.06 21.51 -15.64
N ARG A 612 -8.39 22.56 -16.41
CA ARG A 612 -7.60 23.11 -17.53
C ARG A 612 -7.39 22.15 -18.73
N LEU A 613 -8.02 20.99 -18.77
CA LEU A 613 -8.05 20.14 -19.97
C LEU A 613 -9.26 20.53 -20.83
N ASP A 614 -9.07 21.57 -21.66
CA ASP A 614 -10.11 22.14 -22.51
C ASP A 614 -9.93 21.81 -24.00
N ALA A 615 -10.84 22.33 -24.84
CA ALA A 615 -10.81 22.09 -26.28
C ALA A 615 -9.57 22.67 -26.96
N ALA A 616 -9.02 23.77 -26.44
CA ALA A 616 -7.81 24.40 -26.98
C ALA A 616 -6.59 23.52 -26.69
N GLU A 617 -6.49 22.94 -25.49
CA GLU A 617 -5.41 22.01 -25.15
C GLU A 617 -5.48 20.71 -25.96
N ILE A 618 -6.67 20.14 -26.14
CA ILE A 618 -6.87 18.89 -26.91
C ILE A 618 -6.52 19.06 -28.39
N THR A 619 -6.79 20.22 -28.97
CA THR A 619 -6.54 20.50 -30.40
C THR A 619 -5.20 21.20 -30.66
N SER A 620 -4.47 21.54 -29.59
CA SER A 620 -3.18 22.20 -29.68
C SER A 620 -2.17 21.33 -30.42
N PRO A 621 -1.47 21.88 -31.44
CA PRO A 621 -0.33 21.20 -32.07
C PRO A 621 0.80 20.87 -31.09
N ARG A 622 0.85 21.55 -29.94
CA ARG A 622 1.83 21.30 -28.86
C ARG A 622 1.50 20.04 -28.04
N ASN A 623 0.28 19.51 -28.16
CA ASN A 623 -0.17 18.30 -27.47
C ASN A 623 -0.75 17.28 -28.48
N PRO A 624 0.05 16.76 -29.42
CA PRO A 624 -0.47 15.87 -30.46
C PRO A 624 -1.10 14.60 -29.86
N GLY A 625 -2.35 14.32 -30.23
CA GLY A 625 -3.08 13.13 -29.77
C GLY A 625 -3.60 13.19 -28.34
N LEU A 626 -3.60 14.36 -27.67
CA LEU A 626 -4.02 14.50 -26.28
C LEU A 626 -5.44 14.00 -26.02
N GLY A 627 -6.39 14.22 -26.94
CA GLY A 627 -7.75 13.72 -26.80
C GLY A 627 -7.83 12.19 -26.65
N LYS A 628 -7.05 11.46 -27.47
CA LYS A 628 -6.92 9.99 -27.37
C LYS A 628 -6.23 9.57 -26.07
N LEU A 629 -5.17 10.29 -25.65
CA LEU A 629 -4.48 10.01 -24.39
C LEU A 629 -5.39 10.23 -23.18
N ALA A 630 -6.23 11.28 -23.20
CA ALA A 630 -7.22 11.54 -22.17
C ALA A 630 -8.30 10.45 -22.10
N GLN A 631 -8.81 9.99 -23.26
CA GLN A 631 -9.72 8.84 -23.32
C GLN A 631 -9.09 7.57 -22.74
N GLN A 632 -7.83 7.28 -23.11
CA GLN A 632 -7.08 6.14 -22.58
C GLN A 632 -6.86 6.25 -21.07
N ALA A 633 -6.74 7.48 -20.55
CA ALA A 633 -6.68 7.76 -19.12
C ALA A 633 -8.04 7.72 -18.41
N GLY A 634 -9.12 7.30 -19.08
CA GLY A 634 -10.45 7.20 -18.49
C GLY A 634 -11.16 8.55 -18.27
N VAL A 635 -10.60 9.66 -18.78
CA VAL A 635 -11.27 10.97 -18.79
C VAL A 635 -12.49 10.90 -19.70
N ASN A 636 -13.67 11.19 -19.15
CA ASN A 636 -14.95 11.11 -19.89
C ASN A 636 -15.63 12.47 -20.05
N THR A 637 -15.05 13.53 -19.48
CA THR A 637 -15.63 14.86 -19.43
C THR A 637 -14.53 15.88 -19.62
N MET A 638 -14.78 16.88 -20.47
CA MET A 638 -13.86 17.99 -20.74
C MET A 638 -14.28 19.21 -19.92
N THR A 639 -13.30 19.97 -19.40
CA THR A 639 -13.57 21.22 -18.66
C THR A 639 -13.36 22.40 -19.59
N THR A 640 -14.34 23.31 -19.74
CA THR A 640 -14.16 24.48 -20.62
C THR A 640 -15.06 25.67 -20.23
N GLY A 641 -14.60 26.90 -20.48
CA GLY A 641 -15.47 28.07 -20.40
C GLY A 641 -16.53 28.03 -21.51
N PHE A 642 -17.68 28.68 -21.31
CA PHE A 642 -18.77 28.68 -22.30
C PHE A 642 -19.26 30.08 -22.71
N TYR A 643 -18.72 31.12 -22.11
CA TYR A 643 -19.10 32.51 -22.33
C TYR A 643 -17.83 33.34 -22.47
N GLN A 644 -17.78 34.22 -23.47
CA GLN A 644 -16.70 35.20 -23.63
C GLN A 644 -17.22 36.57 -23.24
N ASN A 645 -16.67 37.16 -22.18
CA ASN A 645 -17.16 38.44 -21.69
C ASN A 645 -16.92 39.56 -22.73
N PRO A 646 -17.95 40.36 -23.11
CA PRO A 646 -17.79 41.49 -24.02
C PRO A 646 -16.85 42.60 -23.53
N LEU A 647 -16.37 42.57 -22.28
CA LEU A 647 -15.35 43.48 -21.78
C LEU A 647 -13.92 43.13 -22.21
N HIS A 648 -13.66 41.90 -22.67
CA HIS A 648 -12.32 41.46 -23.02
C HIS A 648 -11.86 42.02 -24.40
N ASN A 649 -10.58 42.36 -24.53
CA ASN A 649 -9.89 42.73 -25.78
C ASN A 649 -10.56 43.82 -26.65
N GLY A 650 -11.02 44.93 -26.04
CA GLY A 650 -11.63 46.05 -26.77
C GLY A 650 -13.11 45.88 -27.11
N GLY A 651 -13.67 44.69 -26.86
CA GLY A 651 -15.10 44.42 -26.64
C GLY A 651 -16.04 44.50 -27.85
N VAL A 652 -16.56 43.34 -28.29
CA VAL A 652 -17.66 43.28 -29.26
C VAL A 652 -19.00 43.41 -28.54
N ARG A 653 -19.54 44.63 -28.51
CA ARG A 653 -20.83 44.92 -27.85
C ARG A 653 -22.02 44.59 -28.72
N ASP A 654 -21.92 44.72 -30.04
CA ASP A 654 -22.95 44.27 -30.98
C ASP A 654 -23.30 42.79 -30.75
N PHE A 655 -24.59 42.48 -30.64
CA PHE A 655 -25.03 41.12 -30.31
C PHE A 655 -24.72 40.14 -31.44
N ASP A 656 -24.96 40.53 -32.69
CA ASP A 656 -24.82 39.62 -33.83
C ASP A 656 -23.36 39.28 -34.10
N LEU A 657 -22.47 40.27 -34.03
CA LEU A 657 -21.02 40.06 -34.14
C LEU A 657 -20.48 39.22 -32.98
N TRP A 658 -20.93 39.48 -31.75
CA TRP A 658 -20.55 38.67 -30.59
C TRP A 658 -21.06 37.22 -30.74
N ALA A 659 -22.32 37.04 -31.13
CA ALA A 659 -22.93 35.72 -31.31
C ALA A 659 -22.27 34.93 -32.44
N GLN A 660 -21.81 35.58 -33.52
CA GLN A 660 -21.00 34.95 -34.57
C GLN A 660 -19.68 34.39 -34.03
N SER A 661 -18.99 35.15 -33.17
CA SER A 661 -17.78 34.67 -32.50
C SER A 661 -18.09 33.48 -31.59
N MET A 662 -19.14 33.59 -30.79
CA MET A 662 -19.57 32.53 -29.88
C MET A 662 -19.97 31.25 -30.61
N ARG A 663 -20.64 31.34 -31.76
CA ARG A 663 -20.94 30.15 -32.59
C ARG A 663 -19.68 29.39 -32.95
N LYS A 664 -18.66 30.06 -33.47
CA LYS A 664 -17.38 29.41 -33.82
C LYS A 664 -16.73 28.74 -32.61
N PHE A 665 -16.76 29.41 -31.46
CA PHE A 665 -16.22 28.90 -30.21
C PHE A 665 -16.99 27.65 -29.72
N HIS A 666 -18.33 27.73 -29.70
CA HIS A 666 -19.24 26.66 -29.30
C HIS A 666 -19.20 25.45 -30.25
N ASP A 667 -19.14 25.69 -31.56
CA ASP A 667 -19.00 24.65 -32.59
C ASP A 667 -17.68 23.90 -32.37
N LYS A 668 -16.59 24.61 -32.09
CA LYS A 668 -15.30 23.98 -31.81
C LYS A 668 -15.33 23.11 -30.56
N ILE A 669 -15.92 23.59 -29.47
CA ILE A 669 -16.10 22.79 -28.25
C ILE A 669 -16.93 21.54 -28.54
N SER A 670 -18.03 21.68 -29.28
CA SER A 670 -18.96 20.59 -29.59
C SER A 670 -18.32 19.53 -30.48
N GLU A 671 -17.56 19.95 -31.50
CA GLU A 671 -16.75 19.09 -32.37
C GLU A 671 -15.75 18.28 -31.54
N VAL A 672 -14.91 18.94 -30.73
CA VAL A 672 -13.89 18.28 -29.93
C VAL A 672 -14.49 17.30 -28.92
N ALA A 673 -15.56 17.68 -28.24
CA ALA A 673 -16.27 16.79 -27.32
C ALA A 673 -16.89 15.59 -28.04
N SER A 674 -17.40 15.79 -29.26
CA SER A 674 -17.96 14.71 -30.07
C SER A 674 -16.90 13.72 -30.54
N ASP A 675 -15.83 14.23 -31.16
CA ASP A 675 -14.72 13.42 -31.69
C ASP A 675 -14.03 12.61 -30.59
N ASN A 676 -14.03 13.13 -29.36
CA ASN A 676 -13.45 12.47 -28.21
C ASN A 676 -14.47 11.78 -27.30
N ASN A 677 -15.75 11.67 -27.70
CA ASN A 677 -16.80 11.02 -26.91
C ASN A 677 -16.88 11.50 -25.44
N MET A 678 -16.69 12.80 -25.23
CA MET A 678 -16.68 13.44 -23.92
C MET A 678 -17.98 14.19 -23.64
N SER A 679 -18.34 14.23 -22.36
CA SER A 679 -19.32 15.17 -21.81
C SER A 679 -18.64 16.53 -21.55
N LEU A 680 -19.41 17.55 -21.20
CA LEU A 680 -18.91 18.91 -20.91
C LEU A 680 -19.14 19.26 -19.43
N TYR A 681 -18.11 19.75 -18.76
CA TYR A 681 -18.21 20.42 -17.47
C TYR A 681 -17.77 21.87 -17.65
N LEU A 682 -18.69 22.81 -17.50
CA LEU A 682 -18.46 24.19 -17.92
C LEU A 682 -17.99 25.05 -16.75
N THR A 683 -17.26 26.14 -17.04
CA THR A 683 -16.94 27.18 -16.04
C THR A 683 -17.58 28.52 -16.39
N GLY A 684 -18.10 29.20 -15.38
CA GLY A 684 -18.79 30.50 -15.51
C GLY A 684 -17.92 31.72 -15.19
N ASP A 685 -16.60 31.56 -15.09
CA ASP A 685 -15.69 32.59 -14.55
C ASP A 685 -15.82 33.94 -15.29
N ASP A 686 -15.89 33.91 -16.63
CA ASP A 686 -16.07 35.09 -17.49
C ASP A 686 -17.40 35.84 -17.23
N ILE A 687 -18.38 35.23 -16.55
CA ILE A 687 -19.65 35.85 -16.18
C ILE A 687 -19.54 36.55 -14.82
N ALA A 688 -18.87 35.93 -13.84
CA ALA A 688 -19.07 36.27 -12.43
C ALA A 688 -17.82 36.27 -11.54
N GLN A 689 -16.63 35.88 -12.03
CA GLN A 689 -15.44 35.79 -11.17
C GLN A 689 -15.00 37.16 -10.65
N THR A 690 -14.93 38.17 -11.52
CA THR A 690 -14.51 39.54 -11.15
C THR A 690 -15.70 40.48 -10.92
N LYS A 691 -15.48 41.56 -10.14
CA LYS A 691 -16.50 42.60 -9.94
C LYS A 691 -16.94 43.25 -11.26
N ALA A 692 -16.00 43.44 -12.19
CA ALA A 692 -16.29 43.99 -13.51
C ALA A 692 -17.15 43.05 -14.37
N ALA A 693 -16.81 41.76 -14.39
CA ALA A 693 -17.59 40.75 -15.09
C ALA A 693 -19.02 40.67 -14.54
N MET A 694 -19.17 40.59 -13.20
CA MET A 694 -20.48 40.56 -12.56
C MET A 694 -21.29 41.83 -12.85
N ALA A 695 -20.70 43.01 -12.67
CA ALA A 695 -21.38 44.28 -12.93
C ALA A 695 -21.92 44.38 -14.37
N ASP A 696 -21.15 43.90 -15.35
CA ASP A 696 -21.57 43.82 -16.74
C ASP A 696 -22.70 42.81 -16.96
N SER A 697 -22.56 41.62 -16.36
CA SER A 697 -23.52 40.52 -16.48
C SER A 697 -24.92 40.86 -15.97
N VAL A 698 -25.01 41.57 -14.83
CA VAL A 698 -26.30 41.90 -14.20
C VAL A 698 -26.85 43.28 -14.58
N CYS A 699 -26.08 44.07 -15.35
CA CYS A 699 -26.49 45.42 -15.72
C CYS A 699 -27.84 45.40 -16.47
N SER A 700 -28.81 46.18 -15.98
CA SER A 700 -30.11 46.35 -16.61
C SER A 700 -30.49 47.83 -16.77
N GLY A 701 -31.23 48.14 -17.83
CA GLY A 701 -31.79 49.47 -18.09
C GLY A 701 -30.94 50.40 -18.97
N PRO A 702 -31.40 51.67 -19.15
CA PRO A 702 -30.86 52.58 -20.17
C PRO A 702 -29.43 53.06 -19.92
N LYS A 703 -28.95 52.96 -18.67
CA LYS A 703 -27.60 53.37 -18.28
C LYS A 703 -26.53 52.32 -18.60
N CYS A 704 -26.94 51.12 -18.97
CA CYS A 704 -26.06 50.02 -19.35
C CYS A 704 -25.73 50.07 -20.84
N ALA A 705 -24.50 49.69 -21.20
CA ALA A 705 -24.11 49.53 -22.59
C ALA A 705 -25.03 48.50 -23.27
N GLN A 706 -25.69 48.91 -24.36
CA GLN A 706 -26.61 48.08 -25.11
C GLN A 706 -25.92 47.46 -26.33
N PRO A 707 -26.29 46.23 -26.73
CA PRO A 707 -27.17 45.29 -26.02
C PRO A 707 -26.53 44.79 -24.72
N THR A 708 -27.35 44.66 -23.67
CA THR A 708 -26.88 44.14 -22.37
C THR A 708 -26.33 42.72 -22.48
N SER A 709 -25.50 42.33 -21.53
CA SER A 709 -24.97 40.96 -21.44
C SER A 709 -26.03 39.92 -21.09
N GLN A 710 -27.25 40.31 -20.70
CA GLN A 710 -28.33 39.38 -20.38
C GLN A 710 -28.69 38.45 -21.55
N ALA A 711 -28.94 39.03 -22.74
CA ALA A 711 -29.27 38.24 -23.94
C ALA A 711 -28.09 37.34 -24.37
N LYS A 712 -26.85 37.79 -24.14
CA LYS A 712 -25.62 37.06 -24.45
C LYS A 712 -25.41 35.86 -23.51
N ILE A 713 -25.64 36.06 -22.21
CA ILE A 713 -25.63 35.00 -21.21
C ILE A 713 -26.71 33.97 -21.55
N GLN A 714 -27.93 34.41 -21.85
CA GLN A 714 -29.03 33.52 -22.25
C GLN A 714 -28.71 32.73 -23.51
N TYR A 715 -28.06 33.34 -24.50
CA TYR A 715 -27.57 32.65 -25.70
C TYR A 715 -26.61 31.51 -25.34
N ALA A 716 -25.62 31.79 -24.49
CA ALA A 716 -24.61 30.80 -24.08
C ALA A 716 -25.19 29.69 -23.20
N VAL A 717 -26.08 30.04 -22.25
CA VAL A 717 -26.80 29.08 -21.40
C VAL A 717 -27.71 28.18 -22.25
N ASN A 718 -28.39 28.73 -23.25
CA ASN A 718 -29.23 27.95 -24.15
C ASN A 718 -28.40 26.94 -24.95
N TRP A 719 -27.26 27.35 -25.52
CA TRP A 719 -26.34 26.40 -26.17
C TRP A 719 -25.92 25.27 -25.22
N ALA A 720 -25.52 25.63 -23.99
CA ALA A 720 -25.11 24.67 -22.98
C ALA A 720 -26.24 23.71 -22.58
N ALA A 721 -27.50 24.16 -22.60
CA ALA A 721 -28.67 23.31 -22.35
C ALA A 721 -28.99 22.37 -23.52
N THR A 722 -28.78 22.82 -24.76
CA THR A 722 -29.21 22.09 -25.97
C THR A 722 -28.16 21.18 -26.58
N THR A 723 -26.88 21.32 -26.21
CA THR A 723 -25.78 20.49 -26.75
C THR A 723 -25.92 18.99 -26.42
N GLY A 724 -26.69 18.63 -25.38
CA GLY A 724 -26.93 17.23 -24.99
C GLY A 724 -25.70 16.53 -24.37
N ARG A 725 -24.67 17.30 -24.00
CA ARG A 725 -23.40 16.82 -23.42
C ARG A 725 -23.04 17.49 -22.09
N THR A 726 -23.70 18.57 -21.70
CA THR A 726 -23.35 19.35 -20.50
C THR A 726 -23.78 18.65 -19.22
N ILE A 727 -22.83 18.21 -18.40
CA ILE A 727 -23.08 17.62 -17.08
C ILE A 727 -23.48 18.69 -16.06
N GLY A 728 -22.75 19.79 -16.03
CA GLY A 728 -22.96 20.88 -15.09
C GLY A 728 -22.04 22.07 -15.34
N ILE A 729 -22.23 23.14 -14.58
CA ILE A 729 -21.45 24.37 -14.62
C ILE A 729 -20.96 24.69 -13.20
N ASP A 730 -19.65 24.80 -13.04
CA ASP A 730 -19.07 25.45 -11.86
C ASP A 730 -18.98 26.96 -12.15
N MET A 731 -19.85 27.75 -11.53
CA MET A 731 -20.04 29.14 -11.96
C MET A 731 -18.84 30.02 -11.64
N VAL A 732 -18.25 29.86 -10.46
CA VAL A 732 -17.00 30.50 -10.06
C VAL A 732 -16.28 29.50 -9.17
N ASP A 733 -15.08 29.12 -9.57
CA ASP A 733 -14.21 28.32 -8.72
C ASP A 733 -13.82 29.12 -7.47
N GLU A 734 -13.90 28.47 -6.31
CA GLU A 734 -13.52 29.08 -5.04
C GLU A 734 -14.22 30.43 -4.77
N VAL A 735 -15.54 30.47 -4.99
CA VAL A 735 -16.35 31.71 -4.98
C VAL A 735 -16.14 32.56 -3.71
N THR A 736 -15.86 31.93 -2.57
CA THR A 736 -15.58 32.60 -1.30
C THR A 736 -14.29 33.42 -1.31
N GLY A 737 -13.28 33.04 -2.11
CA GLY A 737 -12.06 33.82 -2.30
C GLY A 737 -12.30 35.14 -3.03
N TRP A 738 -13.34 35.22 -3.86
CA TRP A 738 -13.67 36.38 -4.69
C TRP A 738 -14.82 37.24 -4.12
N TRP A 739 -15.79 36.59 -3.47
CA TRP A 739 -17.06 37.20 -3.07
C TRP A 739 -17.35 37.12 -1.57
N GLY A 740 -16.59 36.34 -0.81
CA GLY A 740 -16.81 36.12 0.61
C GLY A 740 -17.85 35.05 0.92
N ASP A 741 -18.38 35.08 2.13
CA ASP A 741 -19.10 33.99 2.79
C ASP A 741 -20.59 33.85 2.44
N THR A 742 -21.18 34.78 1.67
CA THR A 742 -22.58 34.68 1.26
C THR A 742 -22.87 35.33 -0.10
N PRO A 743 -23.75 34.75 -0.93
CA PRO A 743 -24.20 35.33 -2.19
C PRO A 743 -25.16 36.51 -2.03
N THR A 744 -25.72 36.71 -0.83
CA THR A 744 -26.71 37.76 -0.53
C THR A 744 -26.31 38.52 0.72
N PRO A 745 -25.21 39.31 0.70
CA PRO A 745 -24.89 40.20 1.79
C PRO A 745 -25.99 41.25 2.01
N THR A 746 -26.00 41.87 3.18
CA THR A 746 -26.94 42.96 3.53
C THR A 746 -26.21 44.20 4.05
N ASP A 747 -24.88 44.18 4.03
CA ASP A 747 -23.99 45.20 4.57
C ASP A 747 -23.43 46.13 3.48
N LYS A 748 -23.91 45.99 2.23
CA LYS A 748 -23.49 46.79 1.07
C LYS A 748 -22.00 46.68 0.76
N ARG A 749 -21.33 45.62 1.22
CA ARG A 749 -19.88 45.45 1.06
C ARG A 749 -19.42 45.41 -0.40
N TRP A 750 -20.32 45.13 -1.33
CA TRP A 750 -20.00 45.16 -2.77
C TRP A 750 -20.37 46.47 -3.45
N GLU A 751 -21.18 47.34 -2.84
CA GLU A 751 -21.52 48.65 -3.42
C GLU A 751 -20.31 49.62 -3.42
N THR A 752 -19.30 49.34 -2.60
CA THR A 752 -18.06 50.12 -2.52
C THR A 752 -16.98 49.68 -3.50
N SER A 753 -17.19 48.56 -4.21
CA SER A 753 -16.24 48.07 -5.21
C SER A 753 -16.23 48.98 -6.46
N LYS A 754 -15.21 48.81 -7.31
CA LYS A 754 -15.10 49.53 -8.58
C LYS A 754 -14.97 48.52 -9.73
N PRO A 755 -15.97 48.38 -10.61
CA PRO A 755 -17.29 49.00 -10.56
C PRO A 755 -18.17 48.46 -9.41
N PRO A 756 -19.13 49.25 -8.90
CA PRO A 756 -19.99 48.84 -7.79
C PRO A 756 -20.91 47.70 -8.21
N VAL A 757 -21.13 46.74 -7.30
CA VAL A 757 -22.02 45.59 -7.50
C VAL A 757 -23.05 45.57 -6.38
N ALA A 758 -24.34 45.48 -6.71
CA ALA A 758 -25.40 45.43 -5.71
C ALA A 758 -25.38 44.10 -4.94
N ASP A 759 -25.78 44.13 -3.68
CA ASP A 759 -25.88 42.95 -2.81
C ASP A 759 -26.79 41.84 -3.39
N GLY A 760 -27.79 42.21 -4.21
CA GLY A 760 -28.69 41.29 -4.89
C GLY A 760 -28.17 40.70 -6.21
N ALA A 761 -26.94 41.02 -6.63
CA ALA A 761 -26.43 40.70 -7.97
C ALA A 761 -26.48 39.20 -8.30
N PHE A 762 -26.13 38.31 -7.37
CA PHE A 762 -26.20 36.86 -7.63
C PHE A 762 -27.63 36.40 -7.86
N ALA A 763 -28.61 36.91 -7.11
CA ALA A 763 -30.01 36.57 -7.34
C ALA A 763 -30.50 37.07 -8.71
N ASP A 764 -30.04 38.23 -9.15
CA ASP A 764 -30.36 38.75 -10.48
C ASP A 764 -29.68 37.95 -11.60
N LEU A 765 -28.43 37.53 -11.40
CA LEU A 765 -27.74 36.62 -12.32
C LEU A 765 -28.49 35.28 -12.46
N MET A 766 -28.95 34.70 -11.34
CA MET A 766 -29.76 33.49 -11.36
C MET A 766 -31.06 33.67 -12.17
N LYS A 767 -31.71 34.83 -12.10
CA LYS A 767 -32.88 35.15 -12.93
C LYS A 767 -32.53 35.26 -14.41
N ILE A 768 -31.40 35.90 -14.74
CA ILE A 768 -30.92 36.06 -16.13
C ILE A 768 -30.64 34.70 -16.78
N MET A 769 -29.97 33.80 -16.08
CA MET A 769 -29.67 32.44 -16.55
C MET A 769 -30.93 31.56 -16.71
N GLY A 770 -32.04 31.95 -16.08
CA GLY A 770 -33.32 31.26 -16.17
C GLY A 770 -33.52 30.16 -15.12
N PRO A 771 -34.72 29.56 -15.07
CA PRO A 771 -35.08 28.60 -14.05
C PRO A 771 -34.32 27.28 -14.18
N ALA A 772 -34.03 26.62 -13.06
CA ALA A 772 -33.27 25.36 -13.00
C ALA A 772 -33.81 24.20 -13.86
N LYS A 773 -35.06 24.29 -14.34
CA LYS A 773 -35.65 23.29 -15.26
C LYS A 773 -35.21 23.47 -16.72
N THR A 774 -34.77 24.67 -17.11
CA THR A 774 -34.46 25.01 -18.52
C THR A 774 -32.99 25.34 -18.75
N ARG A 775 -32.20 25.57 -17.69
CA ARG A 775 -30.74 25.75 -17.77
C ARG A 775 -29.99 24.48 -17.34
N PRO A 776 -28.69 24.35 -17.68
CA PRO A 776 -27.85 23.31 -17.11
C PRO A 776 -27.76 23.41 -15.58
N ARG A 777 -27.39 22.31 -14.93
CA ARG A 777 -27.15 22.26 -13.48
C ARG A 777 -25.94 23.13 -13.13
N ILE A 778 -26.00 23.85 -12.02
CA ILE A 778 -24.89 24.71 -11.60
C ILE A 778 -24.50 24.46 -10.14
N THR A 779 -23.25 24.80 -9.81
CA THR A 779 -22.76 24.90 -8.44
C THR A 779 -21.93 26.18 -8.28
N TRP A 780 -21.80 26.60 -7.03
CA TRP A 780 -20.87 27.65 -6.60
C TRP A 780 -19.90 27.03 -5.59
N SER A 781 -18.81 26.46 -6.09
CA SER A 781 -17.83 25.76 -5.25
C SER A 781 -17.10 26.76 -4.36
N VAL A 782 -17.08 26.52 -3.05
CA VAL A 782 -16.35 27.37 -2.09
C VAL A 782 -14.89 26.92 -1.95
N THR A 783 -14.02 27.77 -1.39
CA THR A 783 -12.62 27.42 -1.11
C THR A 783 -12.51 26.19 -0.20
N GLY A 784 -11.42 25.44 -0.33
CA GLY A 784 -11.14 24.29 0.53
C GLY A 784 -11.10 24.62 2.03
N ILE A 785 -10.77 25.86 2.39
CA ILE A 785 -10.70 26.38 3.78
C ILE A 785 -11.97 27.13 4.23
N ALA A 786 -13.04 27.13 3.42
CA ALA A 786 -14.26 27.85 3.76
C ALA A 786 -14.94 27.30 5.03
N LYS A 787 -15.51 28.22 5.83
CA LYS A 787 -16.32 27.87 7.00
C LYS A 787 -17.62 27.16 6.59
N VAL A 788 -18.18 26.37 7.52
CA VAL A 788 -19.44 25.62 7.32
C VAL A 788 -20.59 26.52 6.84
N ASP A 789 -20.72 27.73 7.38
CA ASP A 789 -21.79 28.65 6.97
C ASP A 789 -21.62 29.15 5.54
N ALA A 790 -20.38 29.37 5.08
CA ALA A 790 -20.11 29.75 3.70
C ALA A 790 -20.48 28.62 2.73
N VAL A 791 -20.19 27.36 3.09
CA VAL A 791 -20.66 26.19 2.34
C VAL A 791 -22.18 26.20 2.26
N ARG A 792 -22.87 26.39 3.39
CA ARG A 792 -24.34 26.41 3.47
C ARG A 792 -24.95 27.51 2.61
N ASN A 793 -24.33 28.68 2.56
CA ASN A 793 -24.83 29.85 1.84
C ASN A 793 -24.63 29.76 0.33
N TRP A 794 -23.56 29.09 -0.13
CA TRP A 794 -23.19 28.98 -1.55
C TRP A 794 -23.52 27.60 -2.14
N THR A 795 -22.64 26.61 -1.94
CA THR A 795 -22.78 25.26 -2.50
C THR A 795 -24.02 24.54 -1.96
N GLY A 796 -24.30 24.71 -0.68
CA GLY A 796 -25.41 24.11 0.05
C GLY A 796 -26.77 24.77 -0.13
N ASN A 797 -26.83 25.87 -0.89
CA ASN A 797 -28.04 26.68 -0.99
C ASN A 797 -28.81 26.34 -2.26
N PRO A 798 -30.01 25.74 -2.17
CA PRO A 798 -30.78 25.33 -3.34
C PRO A 798 -31.30 26.50 -4.19
N ALA A 799 -31.22 27.74 -3.68
CA ALA A 799 -31.50 28.94 -4.48
C ALA A 799 -30.39 29.26 -5.49
N PHE A 800 -29.16 28.78 -5.26
CA PHE A 800 -27.98 29.10 -6.06
C PHE A 800 -27.32 27.88 -6.70
N SER A 801 -27.37 26.71 -6.05
CA SER A 801 -26.71 25.47 -6.50
C SER A 801 -27.72 24.33 -6.70
N ASP A 802 -27.48 23.47 -7.69
CA ASP A 802 -28.28 22.26 -7.98
C ASP A 802 -27.56 20.96 -7.59
N TYR A 803 -26.26 21.02 -7.35
CA TYR A 803 -25.41 19.90 -6.93
C TYR A 803 -24.22 20.44 -6.11
N ASN A 804 -23.46 19.55 -5.47
CA ASN A 804 -22.34 19.95 -4.62
C ASN A 804 -21.01 19.88 -5.37
N GLY A 805 -20.31 21.01 -5.50
CA GLY A 805 -18.87 21.03 -5.78
C GLY A 805 -18.08 21.09 -4.47
N ILE A 806 -17.29 20.08 -4.17
CA ILE A 806 -16.60 19.93 -2.88
C ILE A 806 -15.11 20.10 -3.05
N TYR A 807 -14.58 21.22 -2.55
CA TYR A 807 -13.14 21.47 -2.50
C TYR A 807 -12.65 21.27 -1.08
N HIS A 808 -11.37 20.94 -0.97
CA HIS A 808 -10.73 20.66 0.31
C HIS A 808 -9.33 21.28 0.32
N ASP A 809 -8.81 21.47 1.54
CA ASP A 809 -7.42 21.85 1.77
C ASP A 809 -6.86 20.93 2.86
N ILE A 810 -5.55 20.94 3.04
CA ILE A 810 -4.87 20.10 4.03
C ILE A 810 -4.57 20.95 5.26
N PRO A 811 -5.02 20.55 6.47
CA PRO A 811 -4.88 21.35 7.69
C PRO A 811 -3.44 21.49 8.23
N THR A 812 -2.51 20.63 7.81
CA THR A 812 -1.15 20.52 8.36
C THR A 812 -0.12 21.34 7.55
N THR A 813 1.08 21.49 8.11
CA THR A 813 2.17 22.24 7.48
C THR A 813 2.49 21.65 6.10
N ARG A 814 2.56 22.51 5.09
CA ARG A 814 2.48 22.14 3.66
C ARG A 814 3.77 21.50 3.09
N THR A 815 4.61 20.88 3.92
CA THR A 815 6.01 20.57 3.61
C THR A 815 6.55 19.36 4.37
N THR A 816 5.68 18.48 4.90
CA THR A 816 6.14 17.53 5.92
C THR A 816 6.95 16.36 5.39
N TYR A 817 6.53 15.69 4.31
CA TYR A 817 7.31 14.62 3.72
C TYR A 817 8.15 15.16 2.56
N PRO A 818 9.36 14.64 2.37
CA PRO A 818 10.25 15.14 1.32
C PRO A 818 9.76 14.76 -0.10
N SER A 819 8.76 13.88 -0.17
CA SER A 819 8.04 13.49 -1.39
C SER A 819 6.65 14.09 -1.54
N GLY A 820 6.14 14.86 -0.57
CA GLY A 820 4.75 15.32 -0.58
C GLY A 820 4.15 15.45 0.82
N ILE A 821 2.82 15.46 0.88
CA ILE A 821 2.07 15.18 2.11
C ILE A 821 1.86 13.67 2.25
N SER A 822 1.73 13.15 3.47
CA SER A 822 1.34 11.74 3.65
C SER A 822 -0.05 11.47 3.07
N THR A 823 -0.35 10.20 2.77
CA THR A 823 -1.65 9.80 2.25
C THR A 823 -2.69 9.99 3.36
N TYR A 824 -2.29 9.79 4.62
CA TYR A 824 -3.13 10.03 5.78
C TYR A 824 -3.56 11.49 5.85
N GLU A 825 -2.62 12.44 5.85
CA GLU A 825 -2.93 13.87 5.89
C GLU A 825 -3.75 14.32 4.67
N TYR A 826 -3.43 13.79 3.49
CA TYR A 826 -4.18 14.10 2.28
C TYR A 826 -5.65 13.70 2.40
N ILE A 827 -5.93 12.45 2.77
CA ILE A 827 -7.29 11.96 2.95
C ILE A 827 -7.97 12.62 4.16
N GLN A 828 -7.23 12.93 5.23
CA GLN A 828 -7.77 13.67 6.37
C GLN A 828 -8.24 15.07 5.97
N GLY A 829 -7.49 15.78 5.12
CA GLY A 829 -7.93 17.06 4.55
C GLY A 829 -9.24 16.92 3.75
N ILE A 830 -9.39 15.82 3.01
CA ILE A 830 -10.64 15.49 2.32
C ILE A 830 -11.76 15.15 3.31
N ASP A 831 -11.52 14.39 4.38
CA ASP A 831 -12.48 14.10 5.44
C ASP A 831 -13.02 15.42 6.06
N VAL A 832 -12.15 16.42 6.30
CA VAL A 832 -12.56 17.77 6.75
C VAL A 832 -13.37 18.52 5.68
N GLY A 833 -13.01 18.35 4.40
CA GLY A 833 -13.76 18.78 3.21
C GLY A 833 -15.18 18.25 3.11
N THR A 834 -15.35 16.99 3.48
CA THR A 834 -16.53 16.20 3.18
C THR A 834 -17.37 15.95 4.43
N ILE A 835 -16.89 15.08 5.32
CA ILE A 835 -17.57 14.71 6.56
C ILE A 835 -17.71 15.93 7.48
N GLY A 836 -16.64 16.70 7.67
CA GLY A 836 -16.63 17.85 8.57
C GLY A 836 -17.62 18.96 8.17
N ARG A 837 -18.14 18.93 6.95
CA ARG A 837 -19.07 19.91 6.38
C ARG A 837 -20.36 19.29 5.84
N ARG A 838 -20.62 18.00 6.11
CA ARG A 838 -21.72 17.23 5.51
C ARG A 838 -23.10 17.84 5.70
N ASP A 839 -23.33 18.51 6.83
CA ASP A 839 -24.59 19.19 7.16
C ASP A 839 -24.84 20.50 6.40
N ALA A 840 -23.82 21.03 5.73
CA ALA A 840 -23.90 22.26 4.96
C ALA A 840 -24.16 22.02 3.47
N PHE A 841 -23.96 20.81 2.96
CA PHE A 841 -24.18 20.48 1.54
C PHE A 841 -25.66 20.18 1.24
N LEU A 842 -26.01 20.27 -0.04
CA LEU A 842 -27.32 19.84 -0.56
C LEU A 842 -27.48 18.33 -0.33
N ARG A 843 -28.62 17.94 0.23
CA ARG A 843 -28.98 16.53 0.46
C ARG A 843 -29.58 15.91 -0.80
N ASN A 844 -29.35 14.62 -0.98
CA ASN A 844 -29.86 13.83 -2.11
C ASN A 844 -29.57 14.43 -3.49
N THR A 845 -28.44 15.14 -3.62
CA THR A 845 -27.95 15.66 -4.90
C THR A 845 -26.59 15.06 -5.21
N PRO A 846 -26.18 15.02 -6.49
CA PRO A 846 -24.84 14.63 -6.87
C PRO A 846 -23.78 15.49 -6.17
N SER A 847 -22.62 14.89 -5.93
CA SER A 847 -21.44 15.58 -5.39
C SER A 847 -20.23 15.30 -6.26
N ILE A 848 -19.49 16.34 -6.60
CA ILE A 848 -18.23 16.27 -7.35
C ILE A 848 -17.11 16.66 -6.41
N LEU A 849 -16.17 15.76 -6.22
CA LEU A 849 -15.03 15.97 -5.33
C LEU A 849 -13.82 16.48 -6.11
N LEU A 850 -13.17 17.52 -5.60
CA LEU A 850 -11.83 17.91 -6.04
C LEU A 850 -10.80 16.89 -5.53
N VAL A 851 -9.97 16.37 -6.43
CA VAL A 851 -8.78 15.56 -6.07
C VAL A 851 -7.56 16.22 -6.69
N GLY A 852 -6.42 16.22 -6.01
CA GLY A 852 -5.21 16.90 -6.47
C GLY A 852 -4.32 15.98 -7.32
N THR A 853 -3.94 16.46 -8.50
CA THR A 853 -2.81 16.01 -9.33
C THR A 853 -1.72 17.08 -9.44
N GLY A 854 -1.82 18.15 -8.65
CA GLY A 854 -0.87 19.25 -8.58
C GLY A 854 0.52 18.80 -8.16
N GLY A 855 1.52 19.40 -8.79
CA GLY A 855 2.93 19.23 -8.55
C GLY A 855 3.47 20.24 -7.54
N ALA A 856 4.76 20.51 -7.61
CA ALA A 856 5.42 21.40 -6.66
C ALA A 856 4.97 22.85 -6.84
N PHE A 857 4.72 23.53 -5.72
CA PHE A 857 4.65 25.00 -5.64
C PHE A 857 6.06 25.55 -5.38
N TYR A 858 6.47 26.55 -6.15
CA TYR A 858 7.82 27.08 -6.06
C TYR A 858 7.94 28.57 -6.41
N THR A 859 8.97 29.19 -5.84
CA THR A 859 9.44 30.50 -6.27
C THR A 859 10.56 30.34 -7.30
N LYS A 860 10.39 30.99 -8.45
CA LYS A 860 11.35 30.92 -9.56
C LYS A 860 12.67 31.58 -9.20
N ARG A 861 13.78 30.92 -9.51
CA ARG A 861 15.15 31.43 -9.29
C ARG A 861 16.04 31.30 -10.53
N GLY A 862 15.64 30.50 -11.50
CA GLY A 862 16.33 30.38 -12.79
C GLY A 862 15.39 30.14 -13.97
N PRO A 863 15.96 29.96 -15.17
CA PRO A 863 15.20 29.67 -16.38
C PRO A 863 14.56 28.27 -16.30
N GLY A 864 13.48 28.06 -17.04
CA GLY A 864 12.76 26.77 -17.06
C GLY A 864 11.25 26.95 -16.99
N ASN A 865 10.49 25.90 -17.23
CA ASN A 865 9.02 25.92 -17.23
C ASN A 865 8.41 24.95 -16.20
N HIS A 866 9.23 24.43 -15.29
CA HIS A 866 8.87 23.55 -14.20
C HIS A 866 9.84 23.78 -13.05
N TYR A 867 9.48 23.25 -11.89
CA TYR A 867 10.33 23.30 -10.72
C TYR A 867 11.64 22.53 -10.98
N THR A 868 12.79 23.14 -10.69
CA THR A 868 14.10 22.46 -10.75
C THR A 868 14.79 22.55 -9.38
N ALA A 869 15.06 21.40 -8.75
CA ALA A 869 15.74 21.29 -7.47
C ALA A 869 17.13 21.94 -7.52
N GLY A 870 17.51 22.64 -6.46
CA GLY A 870 18.79 23.34 -6.35
C GLY A 870 18.93 24.58 -7.26
N GLN A 871 17.97 24.83 -8.14
CA GLN A 871 17.81 26.11 -8.83
C GLN A 871 16.71 26.91 -8.13
N ASP A 872 15.47 26.41 -8.16
CA ASP A 872 14.27 27.07 -7.66
C ASP A 872 14.01 26.79 -6.18
N LEU A 873 13.28 27.69 -5.52
CA LEU A 873 12.94 27.54 -4.10
C LEU A 873 11.59 26.83 -3.97
N LEU A 874 11.59 25.60 -3.43
CA LEU A 874 10.38 24.86 -3.12
C LEU A 874 9.58 25.60 -2.02
N GLN A 875 8.29 25.81 -2.25
CA GLN A 875 7.34 26.31 -1.26
C GLN A 875 6.49 25.16 -0.69
N ARG A 876 6.10 24.21 -1.55
CA ARG A 876 5.32 23.03 -1.16
C ARG A 876 5.55 21.91 -2.19
N SER A 877 5.68 20.67 -1.70
CA SER A 877 5.76 19.48 -2.53
C SER A 877 4.41 19.12 -3.19
N GLY A 878 4.47 18.44 -4.33
CA GLY A 878 3.28 17.98 -5.05
C GLY A 878 2.54 16.82 -4.37
N VAL A 879 1.38 16.47 -4.92
CA VAL A 879 0.62 15.29 -4.48
C VAL A 879 1.33 14.02 -4.96
N ARG A 880 1.53 13.04 -4.08
CA ARG A 880 2.17 11.78 -4.46
C ARG A 880 1.23 10.96 -5.35
N PRO A 881 1.73 10.24 -6.36
CA PRO A 881 0.86 9.48 -7.25
C PRO A 881 -0.04 8.46 -6.51
N ALA A 882 0.49 7.77 -5.49
CA ALA A 882 -0.32 6.90 -4.63
C ALA A 882 -1.49 7.66 -3.96
N SER A 883 -1.24 8.89 -3.49
CA SER A 883 -2.27 9.74 -2.89
C SER A 883 -3.29 10.25 -3.92
N VAL A 884 -2.90 10.46 -5.19
CA VAL A 884 -3.83 10.76 -6.30
C VAL A 884 -4.84 9.62 -6.47
N ALA A 885 -4.36 8.37 -6.58
CA ALA A 885 -5.21 7.20 -6.75
C ALA A 885 -6.10 6.97 -5.51
N ALA A 886 -5.53 7.12 -4.30
CA ALA A 886 -6.25 7.02 -3.04
C ALA A 886 -7.39 8.06 -2.94
N GLY A 887 -7.16 9.32 -3.37
CA GLY A 887 -8.19 10.36 -3.38
C GLY A 887 -9.37 10.04 -4.31
N ILE A 888 -9.10 9.46 -5.48
CA ILE A 888 -10.14 9.00 -6.42
C ILE A 888 -10.92 7.82 -5.86
N ALA A 889 -10.24 6.84 -5.26
CA ALA A 889 -10.89 5.70 -4.60
C ALA A 889 -11.72 6.15 -3.39
N TYR A 890 -11.22 7.14 -2.63
CA TYR A 890 -11.95 7.77 -1.53
C TYR A 890 -13.25 8.45 -2.01
N ALA A 891 -13.24 9.10 -3.19
CA ALA A 891 -14.46 9.65 -3.78
C ALA A 891 -15.55 8.57 -3.97
N ALA A 892 -15.14 7.37 -4.42
CA ALA A 892 -16.04 6.23 -4.56
C ALA A 892 -16.56 5.73 -3.20
N ILE A 893 -15.67 5.63 -2.19
CA ILE A 893 -16.02 5.30 -0.80
C ILE A 893 -17.15 6.21 -0.29
N ARG A 894 -16.98 7.53 -0.44
CA ARG A 894 -17.95 8.53 0.03
C ARG A 894 -19.20 8.69 -0.85
N GLY A 895 -19.30 7.93 -1.95
CA GLY A 895 -20.47 7.98 -2.83
C GLY A 895 -20.60 9.26 -3.62
N MET A 896 -19.47 9.86 -3.98
CA MET A 896 -19.44 10.97 -4.93
C MET A 896 -19.93 10.51 -6.30
N SER A 897 -20.45 11.44 -7.09
CA SER A 897 -20.91 11.21 -8.46
C SER A 897 -19.86 11.57 -9.51
N GLY A 898 -18.73 12.12 -9.07
CA GLY A 898 -17.65 12.53 -9.94
C GLY A 898 -16.41 13.02 -9.20
N VAL A 899 -15.31 13.09 -9.94
CA VAL A 899 -14.04 13.71 -9.54
C VAL A 899 -13.64 14.76 -10.58
N ARG A 900 -13.20 15.90 -10.07
CA ARG A 900 -12.48 16.94 -10.82
C ARG A 900 -11.02 16.93 -10.34
N ALA A 901 -10.09 16.50 -11.19
CA ALA A 901 -8.67 16.42 -10.85
C ALA A 901 -7.94 17.76 -11.08
N TYR A 902 -7.30 18.31 -10.05
CA TYR A 902 -6.57 19.59 -10.08
C TYR A 902 -5.05 19.40 -10.07
N GLU A 903 -4.31 19.64 -11.15
CA GLU A 903 -4.80 20.01 -12.48
C GLU A 903 -3.92 19.49 -13.63
N PHE A 904 -4.40 19.65 -14.87
CA PHE A 904 -3.64 19.36 -16.09
C PHE A 904 -2.54 20.40 -16.32
N ASP A 905 -1.33 19.97 -16.69
CA ASP A 905 -0.22 20.89 -16.98
C ASP A 905 -0.37 21.54 -18.37
N SER A 906 -1.30 22.50 -18.46
CA SER A 906 -1.70 23.18 -19.68
C SER A 906 -0.56 23.93 -20.36
N THR A 907 -0.69 24.17 -21.67
CA THR A 907 0.30 24.95 -22.41
C THR A 907 0.38 26.40 -21.92
N PHE A 908 -0.74 26.98 -21.51
CA PHE A 908 -0.77 28.30 -20.86
C PHE A 908 0.12 28.35 -19.62
N TRP A 909 -0.01 27.38 -18.72
CA TRP A 909 0.79 27.37 -17.49
C TRP A 909 2.27 27.08 -17.74
N LYS A 910 2.58 26.22 -18.69
CA LYS A 910 3.97 26.00 -19.15
C LYS A 910 4.59 27.29 -19.66
N ASP A 911 3.87 28.05 -20.49
CA ASP A 911 4.35 29.31 -21.04
C ASP A 911 4.50 30.37 -19.93
N HIS A 912 3.49 30.50 -19.06
CA HIS A 912 3.53 31.41 -17.91
C HIS A 912 4.77 31.16 -17.04
N ARG A 913 5.05 29.90 -16.68
CA ARG A 913 6.24 29.54 -15.88
C ARG A 913 7.54 29.76 -16.64
N ALA A 914 7.55 29.56 -17.97
CA ALA A 914 8.73 29.81 -18.80
C ALA A 914 9.12 31.28 -18.82
N THR A 915 8.15 32.19 -18.91
CA THR A 915 8.36 33.64 -19.04
C THR A 915 8.31 34.40 -17.71
N ALA A 916 7.87 33.76 -16.63
CA ALA A 916 7.82 34.37 -15.30
C ALA A 916 9.20 34.93 -14.90
N ALA A 917 9.20 36.10 -14.25
CA ALA A 917 10.42 36.72 -13.77
C ALA A 917 11.04 35.91 -12.62
N VAL A 918 12.36 35.97 -12.48
CA VAL A 918 13.04 35.47 -11.27
C VAL A 918 12.46 36.20 -10.05
N GLY A 919 12.12 35.44 -9.01
CA GLY A 919 11.44 35.91 -7.80
C GLY A 919 9.92 35.74 -7.82
N THR A 920 9.31 35.34 -8.95
CA THR A 920 7.86 35.04 -9.00
C THR A 920 7.54 33.86 -8.09
N PRO A 921 6.69 34.03 -7.05
CA PRO A 921 6.27 32.95 -6.17
C PRO A 921 5.08 32.17 -6.75
N ASP A 922 4.68 31.10 -6.05
CA ASP A 922 3.43 30.38 -6.25
C ASP A 922 3.23 29.83 -7.67
N LEU A 923 4.34 29.51 -8.34
CA LEU A 923 4.29 28.75 -9.58
C LEU A 923 4.01 27.28 -9.24
N GLU A 924 3.08 26.66 -9.96
CA GLU A 924 2.71 25.24 -9.76
C GLU A 924 2.81 24.47 -11.07
N THR A 925 3.23 23.21 -11.03
CA THR A 925 3.14 22.27 -12.16
C THR A 925 1.90 21.40 -12.07
N GLY A 926 1.27 21.08 -13.20
CA GLY A 926 0.17 20.10 -13.23
C GLY A 926 0.63 18.66 -13.44
N ALA A 927 -0.27 17.83 -13.96
CA ALA A 927 0.03 16.51 -14.50
C ALA A 927 -0.26 16.45 -16.01
N ALA A 928 0.59 15.73 -16.75
CA ALA A 928 0.42 15.51 -18.19
C ALA A 928 0.79 14.07 -18.57
N PRO A 929 0.34 13.54 -19.72
CA PRO A 929 0.67 12.17 -20.16
C PRO A 929 2.17 11.90 -20.27
N ASN A 930 2.96 12.94 -20.53
CA ASN A 930 4.40 12.90 -20.71
C ASN A 930 5.08 14.09 -20.02
N GLY A 931 6.36 13.91 -19.66
CA GLY A 931 7.14 14.94 -18.98
C GLY A 931 6.72 15.13 -17.51
N VAL A 932 6.51 16.40 -17.13
CA VAL A 932 6.20 16.80 -15.75
C VAL A 932 4.85 16.22 -15.30
N GLY A 933 4.82 15.61 -14.13
CA GLY A 933 3.63 14.99 -13.56
C GLY A 933 3.15 13.71 -14.24
N ALA A 934 3.97 13.06 -15.08
CA ALA A 934 3.58 11.83 -15.78
C ALA A 934 3.21 10.66 -14.83
N ALA A 935 3.87 10.55 -13.66
CA ALA A 935 3.51 9.54 -12.66
C ALA A 935 2.13 9.83 -12.04
N ARG A 936 1.84 11.10 -11.72
CA ARG A 936 0.51 11.53 -11.24
C ARG A 936 -0.58 11.29 -12.29
N TRP A 937 -0.28 11.56 -13.57
CA TRP A 937 -1.19 11.25 -14.69
C TRP A 937 -1.49 9.75 -14.78
N ARG A 938 -0.47 8.88 -14.66
CA ARG A 938 -0.66 7.42 -14.68
C ARG A 938 -1.49 6.94 -13.51
N ALA A 939 -1.20 7.39 -12.29
CA ALA A 939 -2.00 7.04 -11.12
C ALA A 939 -3.47 7.48 -11.26
N MET A 940 -3.70 8.70 -11.76
CA MET A 940 -5.05 9.17 -12.08
C MET A 940 -5.72 8.29 -13.15
N SER A 941 -5.00 7.98 -14.23
CA SER A 941 -5.46 7.12 -15.33
C SER A 941 -5.89 5.75 -14.83
N ASP A 942 -5.08 5.09 -14.02
CA ASP A 942 -5.37 3.77 -13.47
C ASP A 942 -6.63 3.81 -12.59
N ALA A 943 -6.71 4.80 -11.69
CA ALA A 943 -7.88 4.99 -10.83
C ALA A 943 -9.16 5.33 -11.62
N PHE A 944 -9.07 6.20 -12.63
CA PHE A 944 -10.19 6.56 -13.50
C PHE A 944 -10.71 5.37 -14.29
N ASN A 945 -9.82 4.52 -14.81
CA ASN A 945 -10.20 3.31 -15.54
C ASN A 945 -10.83 2.24 -14.62
N VAL A 946 -10.32 2.07 -13.39
CA VAL A 946 -10.97 1.22 -12.37
C VAL A 946 -12.38 1.73 -12.07
N VAL A 947 -12.53 3.03 -11.79
CA VAL A 947 -13.86 3.64 -11.54
C VAL A 947 -14.79 3.47 -12.75
N ALA A 948 -14.28 3.65 -13.97
CA ALA A 948 -15.04 3.47 -15.21
C ALA A 948 -15.60 2.06 -15.35
N GLY A 949 -14.78 1.03 -15.09
CA GLY A 949 -15.21 -0.36 -15.13
C GLY A 949 -16.23 -0.73 -14.04
N LEU A 950 -16.28 0.03 -12.95
CA LEU A 950 -17.10 -0.26 -11.78
C LEU A 950 -18.33 0.66 -11.62
N GLU A 951 -18.61 1.58 -12.55
CA GLU A 951 -19.77 2.48 -12.49
C GLU A 951 -21.11 1.79 -12.14
N PRO A 952 -21.46 0.61 -12.70
CA PRO A 952 -22.71 -0.08 -12.35
C PRO A 952 -22.83 -0.45 -10.87
N TYR A 953 -21.70 -0.62 -10.17
CA TYR A 953 -21.64 -0.93 -8.74
C TYR A 953 -21.46 0.33 -7.90
N LEU A 954 -20.69 1.31 -8.39
CA LEU A 954 -20.35 2.53 -7.65
C LEU A 954 -21.51 3.53 -7.60
N LEU A 955 -22.32 3.61 -8.66
CA LEU A 955 -23.49 4.48 -8.78
C LEU A 955 -24.76 3.80 -8.24
N GLN A 956 -24.61 3.13 -7.10
CA GLN A 956 -25.67 2.46 -6.36
C GLN A 956 -25.80 3.06 -4.96
N PRO A 957 -26.96 2.90 -4.28
CA PRO A 957 -27.13 3.37 -2.91
C PRO A 957 -25.98 2.95 -1.99
N GLN A 958 -25.58 3.85 -1.10
CA GLN A 958 -24.58 3.52 -0.08
C GLN A 958 -25.13 2.46 0.88
N ALA A 959 -24.25 1.56 1.30
CA ALA A 959 -24.54 0.51 2.27
C ALA A 959 -23.57 0.60 3.45
N ASN A 960 -23.91 -0.09 4.54
CA ASN A 960 -23.08 -0.10 5.75
C ASN A 960 -21.69 -0.64 5.44
N ALA A 961 -20.65 0.10 5.81
CA ALA A 961 -19.25 -0.19 5.49
C ALA A 961 -18.52 -0.71 6.73
N ILE A 962 -17.94 -1.91 6.65
CA ILE A 962 -17.19 -2.50 7.77
C ILE A 962 -16.05 -1.62 8.24
N ASP A 963 -15.78 -1.58 9.53
CA ASP A 963 -14.59 -0.91 10.06
C ASP A 963 -13.37 -1.85 9.97
N LEU A 964 -12.32 -1.41 9.26
CA LEU A 964 -11.05 -2.13 9.15
C LEU A 964 -9.91 -1.48 9.97
N GLY A 965 -10.24 -0.47 10.78
CA GLY A 965 -9.31 0.31 11.58
C GLY A 965 -9.02 1.69 10.98
N ASP A 966 -8.47 2.59 11.80
CA ASP A 966 -8.30 4.02 11.45
C ASP A 966 -7.37 4.29 10.26
N SER A 967 -6.46 3.36 9.96
CA SER A 967 -5.55 3.44 8.82
C SER A 967 -6.19 2.99 7.49
N VAL A 968 -7.43 2.50 7.52
CA VAL A 968 -8.14 2.01 6.34
C VAL A 968 -9.51 2.68 6.22
N ARG A 969 -9.74 3.41 5.13
CA ARG A 969 -11.06 3.96 4.82
C ARG A 969 -11.87 2.91 4.08
N THR A 970 -13.12 2.72 4.46
CA THR A 970 -14.03 1.77 3.82
C THR A 970 -15.30 2.43 3.33
N GLY A 971 -15.91 1.87 2.28
CA GLY A 971 -17.21 2.27 1.77
C GLY A 971 -17.90 1.08 1.10
N ALA A 972 -19.22 1.03 1.17
CA ALA A 972 -19.98 -0.04 0.53
C ALA A 972 -21.15 0.50 -0.28
N LYS A 973 -21.57 -0.30 -1.27
CA LYS A 973 -22.68 -0.02 -2.19
C LYS A 973 -23.58 -1.24 -2.30
N ARG A 974 -24.88 -1.03 -2.47
CA ARG A 974 -25.87 -2.11 -2.64
C ARG A 974 -26.93 -1.69 -3.65
N GLY A 975 -27.09 -2.47 -4.72
CA GLY A 975 -28.06 -2.17 -5.77
C GLY A 975 -28.47 -3.39 -6.59
N PRO A 976 -29.36 -3.21 -7.58
CA PRO A 976 -29.88 -4.28 -8.44
C PRO A 976 -28.80 -4.93 -9.31
N THR A 977 -27.74 -4.22 -9.68
CA THR A 977 -26.59 -4.75 -10.44
C THR A 977 -25.68 -5.64 -9.60
N GLY A 978 -25.66 -5.39 -8.28
CA GLY A 978 -24.73 -6.04 -7.36
C GLY A 978 -24.40 -5.16 -6.17
N ASN A 979 -23.53 -5.68 -5.32
CA ASN A 979 -22.97 -4.95 -4.19
C ASN A 979 -21.49 -4.64 -4.45
N ALA A 980 -20.93 -3.68 -3.71
CA ALA A 980 -19.49 -3.45 -3.68
C ALA A 980 -19.02 -3.11 -2.27
N LEU A 981 -17.79 -3.52 -1.95
CA LEU A 981 -17.01 -3.04 -0.80
C LEU A 981 -15.73 -2.44 -1.36
N ILE A 982 -15.29 -1.32 -0.79
CA ILE A 982 -14.10 -0.60 -1.18
C ILE A 982 -13.30 -0.33 0.09
N ALA A 983 -11.99 -0.57 0.06
CA ALA A 983 -11.08 -0.21 1.13
C ALA A 983 -9.85 0.50 0.57
N VAL A 984 -9.33 1.51 1.28
CA VAL A 984 -8.10 2.24 0.94
C VAL A 984 -7.20 2.31 2.15
N ASN A 985 -5.97 1.80 2.02
CA ASN A 985 -4.93 2.01 3.04
C ASN A 985 -4.40 3.44 2.93
N ILE A 986 -4.61 4.24 3.96
CA ILE A 986 -4.14 5.63 4.02
C ILE A 986 -2.86 5.80 4.83
N SER A 987 -2.37 4.72 5.46
CA SER A 987 -1.12 4.70 6.21
C SER A 987 0.09 4.64 5.28
N GLU A 988 1.23 5.15 5.75
CA GLU A 988 2.53 5.05 5.07
C GLU A 988 3.21 3.69 5.26
N VAL A 989 2.61 2.76 6.02
CA VAL A 989 3.07 1.38 6.14
C VAL A 989 2.00 0.38 5.67
N PRO A 990 2.39 -0.82 5.24
CA PRO A 990 1.44 -1.84 4.83
C PRO A 990 0.47 -2.20 5.96
N GLN A 991 -0.80 -2.39 5.63
CA GLN A 991 -1.85 -2.72 6.60
C GLN A 991 -2.42 -4.11 6.34
N GLN A 992 -2.31 -5.00 7.31
CA GLN A 992 -2.98 -6.29 7.26
C GLN A 992 -4.46 -6.14 7.62
N VAL A 993 -5.35 -6.57 6.72
CA VAL A 993 -6.81 -6.53 6.87
C VAL A 993 -7.42 -7.91 6.67
N ASN A 994 -8.47 -8.19 7.45
CA ASN A 994 -9.23 -9.44 7.39
C ASN A 994 -10.73 -9.12 7.23
N PRO A 995 -11.18 -8.67 6.05
CA PRO A 995 -12.56 -8.21 5.86
C PRO A 995 -13.55 -9.39 5.87
N SER A 996 -14.64 -9.26 6.62
CA SER A 996 -15.78 -10.18 6.49
C SER A 996 -16.67 -9.75 5.32
N LEU A 997 -16.63 -10.54 4.24
CA LEU A 997 -17.36 -10.22 3.01
C LEU A 997 -18.82 -10.71 3.03
N THR A 998 -19.21 -11.54 4.00
CA THR A 998 -20.48 -12.29 4.03
C THR A 998 -21.71 -11.42 3.82
N GLN A 999 -21.76 -10.25 4.45
CA GLN A 999 -22.93 -9.34 4.35
C GLN A 999 -23.12 -8.67 2.98
N TYR A 1000 -22.11 -8.74 2.11
CA TYR A 1000 -22.14 -8.19 0.76
C TYR A 1000 -22.33 -9.29 -0.29
N GLN A 1001 -22.25 -10.56 0.09
CA GLN A 1001 -22.38 -11.67 -0.84
C GLN A 1001 -23.77 -11.73 -1.49
N THR A 1002 -23.76 -12.22 -2.72
CA THR A 1002 -24.94 -12.45 -3.57
C THR A 1002 -25.05 -13.90 -4.03
N GLY A 1003 -24.14 -14.77 -3.55
CA GLY A 1003 -24.02 -16.18 -3.96
C GLY A 1003 -23.19 -16.41 -5.23
N LYS A 1004 -22.70 -15.36 -5.90
CA LYS A 1004 -21.83 -15.45 -7.08
C LYS A 1004 -20.35 -15.22 -6.73
N PRO A 1005 -19.40 -15.67 -7.59
CA PRO A 1005 -17.98 -15.35 -7.42
C PRO A 1005 -17.73 -13.84 -7.29
N ILE A 1006 -16.75 -13.49 -6.46
CA ILE A 1006 -16.42 -12.10 -6.16
C ILE A 1006 -15.29 -11.68 -7.10
N THR A 1007 -15.38 -10.50 -7.69
CA THR A 1007 -14.23 -9.91 -8.39
C THR A 1007 -13.52 -8.95 -7.44
N ARG A 1008 -12.23 -9.20 -7.20
CA ARG A 1008 -11.33 -8.36 -6.43
C ARG A 1008 -10.41 -7.59 -7.36
N THR A 1009 -10.49 -6.27 -7.33
CA THR A 1009 -9.60 -5.37 -8.07
C THR A 1009 -8.73 -4.59 -7.10
N ARG A 1010 -7.42 -4.80 -7.16
CA ARG A 1010 -6.40 -4.10 -6.38
C ARG A 1010 -5.77 -2.99 -7.25
N LEU A 1011 -5.67 -1.79 -6.71
CA LEU A 1011 -5.12 -0.60 -7.32
C LEU A 1011 -4.01 -0.08 -6.41
N VAL A 1012 -2.76 -0.31 -6.80
CA VAL A 1012 -1.58 0.29 -6.17
C VAL A 1012 -1.19 1.47 -7.06
N GLY A 1013 -1.35 2.70 -6.56
CA GLY A 1013 -1.17 3.90 -7.38
C GLY A 1013 0.17 3.91 -8.13
N ASP A 1014 0.13 4.35 -9.40
CA ASP A 1014 1.23 4.43 -10.39
C ASP A 1014 1.97 3.15 -10.81
N SER A 1015 1.66 2.01 -10.19
CA SER A 1015 2.46 0.79 -10.34
C SER A 1015 1.68 -0.37 -10.96
N LYS A 1016 0.44 -0.64 -10.50
CA LYS A 1016 -0.30 -1.83 -10.95
C LYS A 1016 -1.80 -1.80 -10.63
N VAL A 1017 -2.59 -2.27 -11.60
CA VAL A 1017 -3.98 -2.73 -11.38
C VAL A 1017 -4.03 -4.25 -11.57
N ILE A 1018 -4.48 -4.97 -10.55
CA ILE A 1018 -4.67 -6.43 -10.61
C ILE A 1018 -6.15 -6.71 -10.39
N SER A 1019 -6.76 -7.49 -11.28
CA SER A 1019 -8.12 -7.99 -11.07
C SER A 1019 -8.14 -9.51 -11.12
N GLU A 1020 -8.79 -10.13 -10.15
CA GLU A 1020 -8.93 -11.57 -10.04
C GLU A 1020 -10.32 -11.96 -9.54
N THR A 1021 -10.73 -13.18 -9.83
CA THR A 1021 -11.99 -13.74 -9.32
C THR A 1021 -11.68 -14.66 -8.15
N ILE A 1022 -12.35 -14.44 -7.02
CA ILE A 1022 -12.23 -15.26 -5.82
C ILE A 1022 -13.58 -15.96 -5.51
N PRO A 1023 -13.56 -17.13 -4.85
CA PRO A 1023 -14.78 -17.85 -4.48
C PRO A 1023 -15.73 -17.00 -3.62
N ALA A 1024 -17.05 -17.24 -3.77
CA ALA A 1024 -18.08 -16.47 -3.08
C ALA A 1024 -17.95 -16.49 -1.55
N ASN A 1025 -17.43 -17.58 -0.99
CA ASN A 1025 -17.25 -17.84 0.44
C ASN A 1025 -15.78 -17.75 0.90
N ALA A 1026 -14.91 -17.12 0.11
CA ALA A 1026 -13.51 -17.00 0.47
C ALA A 1026 -13.35 -16.23 1.79
N ALA A 1027 -12.63 -16.82 2.75
CA ALA A 1027 -12.03 -16.08 3.84
C ALA A 1027 -10.88 -15.24 3.24
N GLU A 1028 -10.76 -14.00 3.68
CA GLU A 1028 -9.81 -13.07 3.09
C GLU A 1028 -8.89 -12.48 4.16
N SER A 1029 -7.59 -12.55 3.89
CA SER A 1029 -6.52 -11.88 4.61
C SER A 1029 -5.63 -11.23 3.57
N LEU A 1030 -5.50 -9.91 3.63
CA LEU A 1030 -4.71 -9.12 2.69
C LEU A 1030 -3.75 -8.20 3.43
N THR A 1031 -2.58 -7.98 2.83
CA THR A 1031 -1.74 -6.83 3.15
C THR A 1031 -1.97 -5.78 2.07
N LEU A 1032 -2.48 -4.62 2.48
CA LEU A 1032 -2.67 -3.46 1.63
C LEU A 1032 -1.43 -2.57 1.70
N GLU A 1033 -0.80 -2.29 0.57
CA GLU A 1033 0.34 -1.38 0.49
C GLU A 1033 -0.08 0.08 0.75
N PRO A 1034 0.85 0.99 1.10
CA PRO A 1034 0.53 2.41 1.28
C PRO A 1034 -0.17 3.03 0.07
N GLY A 1035 -1.33 3.64 0.29
CA GLY A 1035 -2.17 4.23 -0.78
C GLY A 1035 -2.89 3.21 -1.66
N GLU A 1036 -2.78 1.91 -1.38
CA GLU A 1036 -3.48 0.89 -2.14
C GLU A 1036 -4.99 0.91 -1.87
N ALA A 1037 -5.77 0.86 -2.95
CA ALA A 1037 -7.20 0.67 -2.92
C ALA A 1037 -7.56 -0.75 -3.38
N VAL A 1038 -8.56 -1.37 -2.74
CA VAL A 1038 -9.12 -2.65 -3.15
C VAL A 1038 -10.64 -2.53 -3.29
N PHE A 1039 -11.16 -3.08 -4.37
CA PHE A 1039 -12.58 -3.09 -4.72
C PHE A 1039 -13.03 -4.54 -4.81
N TRP A 1040 -14.00 -4.93 -3.98
CA TRP A 1040 -14.72 -6.19 -4.11
C TRP A 1040 -16.08 -5.92 -4.72
N THR A 1041 -16.39 -6.60 -5.81
CA THR A 1041 -17.72 -6.54 -6.43
C THR A 1041 -18.42 -7.89 -6.36
N PHE A 1042 -19.71 -7.81 -6.05
CA PHE A 1042 -20.58 -8.95 -5.77
C PHE A 1042 -21.73 -8.91 -6.77
N PRO A 1043 -21.61 -9.58 -7.93
CA PRO A 1043 -22.61 -9.52 -9.00
C PRO A 1043 -23.93 -10.19 -8.56
N ARG A 1044 -25.08 -9.65 -8.96
CA ARG A 1044 -26.39 -10.28 -8.74
C ARG A 1044 -26.85 -11.13 -9.92
#